data_AF-A0A3S2Q7T5-F1
#
_entry.id   AF-A0A3S2Q7T5-F1
#
_cell.length_a   1.000
_cell.length_b   1.000
_cell.length_c   1.000
_cell.angle_alpha   90.00
_cell.angle_beta   90.00
_cell.angle_gamma   90.00
#
_symmetry.space_group_name_H-M   'P 1'
#
loop_
_entity.id
_entity.type
_entity.pdbx_description
1 polymer ?
#
loop_
_entity_poly.entity_id
_entity_poly.type
_entity_poly.pdbx_seq_one_letter_code
_entity_poly.pdbx_strand_id
1 'polypeptide(L)'
;MYCLLLITWTRCLSRRGGSGAEDPKQARRTYDCSPLNLVHVILRTVREMSSESQGFVKGEAAAVLPPSASASTQGPPLSPSTPSRAPELPDELVQAGWAKCWSRRENRPYYFNRFTNQSLWEVPVLGQHDVISDPLGLNAAPAEGGESNLGNGQRKRRSSEEQGAGPNTLKRAKVEPTTPISPSTPGGKPWSSAPEDKPAQTNTPSTPTPAAPTPTPAPYRPSVIYWDLDIQTNAVIRERPPASELPPHPEIELQRAQLVTKLRQHYHELCHQREGIDPPRESFNRWLLERKVIDKGLDPLLPSDCEPIISPSMFREVMNDIPIRLSRIKYKEEARKLLFKYAEAAKRMIDSRNASPESRKVVKWNAEDTMNWLRRDHSASKEDYMDRLEHLRQQCGPHVTAVAKDSVEGICSKIYQLSAEYSRRLRETHMSLLQDPATEVPESPQPSRLVYCYPVRLAIPTPTLPRVELHFENDVACLRFRGEMVKVNRGHFSKLELLYRYSCIDDPRFEKFLSRVWCLLKRYQVMFGSSNNEGTGLQGALPVSVFEALNRQFGVSFECFASPLNCYFKQYCSAFPDIDGFFGSRGPFLSFSPVSGSFEANPPFCEELMDTMVTHFEELLEQSSEPLSFIVFIPEWRDPVTPALTRMEESRFLRHQLSVPAYEHEYRSGSQHVCKREDMYYRAVHGTAVLFLQNDAGFAKWAPTPERLAELTAAYRPSLSRTSSLSSPGPAHISPGDRDSAHKAGDRTQSSVMSPSDHDNNNNNGSTSSSPQDKLAVTEGQSL
;
A
#
# COMPACT_ATOMS: atom_id res chain seq x y z
N MET A 1 17.23 0.81 30.30
CA MET A 1 18.68 0.77 30.60
C MET A 1 19.55 0.86 29.34
N TYR A 2 19.41 -0.04 28.36
CA TYR A 2 20.20 -0.03 27.10
C TYR A 2 20.26 1.33 26.37
N CYS A 3 19.15 2.07 26.30
CA CYS A 3 19.07 3.37 25.62
C CYS A 3 20.06 4.42 26.19
N LEU A 4 20.31 4.41 27.51
CA LEU A 4 21.26 5.32 28.16
C LEU A 4 22.72 5.00 27.79
N LEU A 5 23.03 3.73 27.50
CA LEU A 5 24.35 3.31 27.02
C LEU A 5 24.59 3.76 25.57
N LEU A 6 23.57 3.69 24.69
CA LEU A 6 23.70 4.25 23.34
C LEU A 6 23.91 5.77 23.38
N ILE A 7 23.09 6.53 24.11
CA ILE A 7 23.16 8.00 24.15
C ILE A 7 24.54 8.51 24.63
N THR A 8 25.16 7.80 25.56
CA THR A 8 26.52 8.12 26.04
C THR A 8 27.61 7.73 25.05
N TRP A 9 27.44 6.63 24.30
CA TRP A 9 28.38 6.21 23.26
C TRP A 9 28.36 7.13 22.02
N THR A 10 27.17 7.49 21.52
CA THR A 10 27.02 8.41 20.37
C THR A 10 27.61 9.80 20.65
N ARG A 11 27.40 10.33 21.87
CA ARG A 11 28.02 11.59 22.31
C ARG A 11 29.55 11.53 22.39
N CYS A 12 30.13 10.34 22.57
CA CYS A 12 31.59 10.15 22.59
C CYS A 12 32.19 10.04 21.17
N LEU A 13 31.43 9.49 20.20
CA LEU A 13 31.83 9.42 18.78
C LEU A 13 31.75 10.78 18.08
N SER A 14 30.70 11.57 18.38
CA SER A 14 30.44 12.89 17.75
C SER A 14 31.50 13.99 18.04
N ARG A 15 32.59 13.68 18.75
CA ARG A 15 33.73 14.58 19.01
C ARG A 15 35.04 14.16 18.33
N ARG A 16 35.01 13.21 17.37
CA ARG A 16 36.21 12.72 16.65
C ARG A 16 36.24 12.97 15.14
N GLY A 17 35.28 13.72 14.58
CA GLY A 17 35.29 14.13 13.17
C GLY A 17 36.05 15.44 12.94
N GLY A 18 37.38 15.42 13.00
CA GLY A 18 38.21 16.61 12.80
C GLY A 18 39.64 16.27 12.37
N SER A 19 40.05 16.82 11.22
CA SER A 19 41.32 16.61 10.51
C SER A 19 42.61 16.67 11.33
N GLY A 20 43.57 15.80 11.02
CA GLY A 20 44.99 15.92 11.41
C GLY A 20 45.62 14.59 11.83
N ALA A 21 46.85 14.33 11.41
CA ALA A 21 47.61 13.13 11.78
C ALA A 21 48.85 13.52 12.62
N GLU A 22 49.10 12.84 13.74
CA GLU A 22 50.41 12.81 14.40
C GLU A 22 50.57 11.64 15.40
N ASP A 23 51.75 11.51 16.02
CA ASP A 23 52.37 10.26 16.50
C ASP A 23 51.87 9.73 17.88
N PRO A 24 51.64 8.41 18.08
CA PRO A 24 50.87 7.91 19.22
C PRO A 24 51.72 7.54 20.46
N LYS A 25 52.40 8.50 21.10
CA LYS A 25 53.23 8.22 22.30
C LYS A 25 53.08 9.10 23.55
N GLN A 26 52.22 10.13 23.58
CA GLN A 26 52.21 11.10 24.70
C GLN A 26 50.81 11.38 25.34
N ALA A 27 50.03 10.35 25.70
CA ALA A 27 48.70 10.52 26.32
C ALA A 27 48.38 9.55 27.48
N ARG A 28 49.19 9.54 28.55
CA ARG A 28 48.87 8.85 29.83
C ARG A 28 48.99 9.80 31.03
N ARG A 29 47.88 10.39 31.47
CA ARG A 29 47.55 10.83 32.85
C ARG A 29 46.15 11.43 32.89
N THR A 30 45.44 11.25 34.03
CA THR A 30 44.08 11.78 34.36
C THR A 30 42.97 11.46 33.33
N TYR A 31 41.90 10.75 33.65
CA TYR A 31 41.18 10.63 34.93
C TYR A 31 40.72 9.18 35.21
N ASP A 32 40.67 8.81 36.50
CA ASP A 32 40.05 7.56 36.95
C ASP A 32 38.52 7.70 37.07
N CYS A 33 37.80 6.62 36.72
CA CYS A 33 36.37 6.47 36.96
C CYS A 33 36.06 5.02 37.31
N SER A 34 35.97 4.71 38.60
CA SER A 34 35.68 3.38 39.12
C SER A 34 34.17 3.13 39.29
N PRO A 35 33.66 1.88 39.16
CA PRO A 35 32.21 1.64 39.00
C PRO A 35 31.32 1.96 40.21
N LEU A 36 31.90 2.21 41.39
CA LEU A 36 31.17 2.31 42.66
C LEU A 36 30.37 3.62 42.83
N ASN A 37 30.82 4.74 42.24
CA ASN A 37 30.14 6.02 42.39
C ASN A 37 28.80 6.09 41.64
N LEU A 38 28.62 5.31 40.56
CA LEU A 38 27.40 5.35 39.76
C LEU A 38 26.18 4.79 40.51
N VAL A 39 26.38 3.75 41.32
CA VAL A 39 25.34 3.14 42.17
C VAL A 39 24.82 4.12 43.21
N HIS A 40 25.72 4.94 43.78
CA HIS A 40 25.38 5.89 44.83
C HIS A 40 24.54 7.08 44.35
N VAL A 41 24.63 7.44 43.06
CA VAL A 41 23.77 8.45 42.44
C VAL A 41 22.38 7.87 42.17
N ILE A 42 22.31 6.68 41.57
CA ILE A 42 21.05 6.02 41.20
C ILE A 42 20.16 5.77 42.44
N LEU A 43 20.75 5.31 43.56
CA LEU A 43 20.03 5.09 44.82
C LEU A 43 19.52 6.38 45.49
N ARG A 44 20.00 7.56 45.09
CA ARG A 44 19.54 8.85 45.63
C ARG A 44 18.28 9.32 44.90
N THR A 45 18.32 9.35 43.57
CA THR A 45 17.18 9.77 42.72
C THR A 45 15.94 8.89 42.92
N VAL A 46 16.11 7.57 43.09
CA VAL A 46 14.99 6.65 43.38
C VAL A 46 14.30 6.96 44.71
N ARG A 47 15.03 7.52 45.69
CA ARG A 47 14.51 7.81 47.03
C ARG A 47 13.76 9.14 47.11
N GLU A 48 14.06 10.09 46.23
CA GLU A 48 13.41 11.41 46.16
C GLU A 48 12.09 11.36 45.36
N MET A 49 11.91 10.39 44.45
CA MET A 49 10.65 10.20 43.70
C MET A 49 9.56 9.40 44.45
N SER A 50 9.74 9.09 45.74
CA SER A 50 8.84 8.22 46.51
C SER A 50 8.10 8.93 47.66
N SER A 51 8.09 10.26 47.71
CA SER A 51 7.66 11.00 48.90
C SER A 51 6.83 12.28 48.64
N GLU A 52 5.89 12.27 47.69
CA GLU A 52 4.96 13.39 47.53
C GLU A 52 3.59 12.99 46.93
N SER A 53 2.68 12.43 47.76
CA SER A 53 1.21 12.47 47.59
C SER A 53 0.46 11.60 48.62
N GLN A 54 0.34 12.07 49.87
CA GLN A 54 -0.74 11.64 50.77
C GLN A 54 -1.36 12.85 51.49
N GLY A 55 -2.65 13.08 51.24
CA GLY A 55 -3.47 14.08 51.92
C GLY A 55 -4.84 13.46 52.24
N PHE A 56 -5.17 13.34 53.53
CA PHE A 56 -6.30 12.56 54.01
C PHE A 56 -7.55 13.42 54.23
N VAL A 57 -8.72 12.97 53.76
CA VAL A 57 -10.03 13.31 54.34
C VAL A 57 -10.83 12.01 54.44
N LYS A 58 -11.64 11.85 55.50
CA LYS A 58 -12.22 10.58 55.95
C LYS A 58 -13.72 10.73 56.20
N GLY A 59 -14.52 9.73 55.80
CA GLY A 59 -15.95 9.64 56.09
C GLY A 59 -16.51 8.23 55.83
N GLU A 60 -17.33 7.73 56.76
CA GLU A 60 -17.97 6.40 56.74
C GLU A 60 -19.30 6.46 55.93
N ALA A 61 -19.63 5.54 55.01
CA ALA A 61 -19.82 4.07 55.08
C ALA A 61 -21.22 3.63 55.60
N ALA A 62 -22.08 3.14 54.68
CA ALA A 62 -23.30 2.37 54.97
C ALA A 62 -23.79 1.58 53.74
N ALA A 63 -24.65 0.58 53.95
CA ALA A 63 -24.90 -0.55 53.04
C ALA A 63 -26.27 -0.55 52.32
N VAL A 64 -26.34 -1.25 51.16
CA VAL A 64 -27.46 -2.09 50.65
C VAL A 64 -28.81 -1.46 50.20
N LEU A 65 -29.18 -1.78 48.94
CA LEU A 65 -30.49 -2.13 48.28
C LEU A 65 -31.85 -1.97 49.04
N PRO A 66 -33.02 -1.98 48.34
CA PRO A 66 -33.38 -1.53 46.98
C PRO A 66 -34.74 -0.75 46.94
N PRO A 67 -35.29 -0.42 45.74
CA PRO A 67 -36.63 -0.92 45.37
C PRO A 67 -36.68 -1.41 43.89
N SER A 68 -37.37 -2.48 43.47
CA SER A 68 -38.75 -2.97 43.69
C SER A 68 -39.82 -2.27 42.81
N ALA A 69 -40.79 -3.04 42.29
CA ALA A 69 -41.62 -2.66 41.12
C ALA A 69 -43.13 -2.75 41.36
N SER A 70 -43.89 -1.90 40.66
CA SER A 70 -45.37 -1.89 40.56
C SER A 70 -45.79 -0.91 39.45
N ALA A 71 -46.97 -0.97 38.82
CA ALA A 71 -47.94 -2.05 38.63
C ALA A 71 -48.78 -1.74 37.35
N SER A 72 -49.61 -2.69 36.90
CA SER A 72 -50.39 -2.58 35.65
C SER A 72 -51.83 -2.09 35.84
N THR A 73 -52.40 -1.53 34.76
CA THR A 73 -53.86 -1.35 34.57
C THR A 73 -54.26 -1.80 33.17
N GLN A 74 -55.41 -2.45 33.03
CA GLN A 74 -55.87 -3.09 31.78
C GLN A 74 -57.00 -2.31 31.09
N GLY A 75 -57.11 -2.50 29.77
CA GLY A 75 -58.26 -2.12 28.93
C GLY A 75 -58.54 -3.22 27.87
N PRO A 76 -59.79 -3.40 27.41
CA PRO A 76 -60.23 -4.64 26.73
C PRO A 76 -59.94 -4.71 25.21
N PRO A 77 -60.07 -5.90 24.57
CA PRO A 77 -59.36 -6.23 23.33
C PRO A 77 -60.17 -6.07 22.02
N LEU A 78 -59.44 -6.02 20.91
CA LEU A 78 -59.90 -6.33 19.55
C LEU A 78 -58.94 -7.30 18.85
N SER A 79 -59.39 -7.97 17.80
CA SER A 79 -58.66 -9.02 17.06
C SER A 79 -59.26 -9.20 15.66
N PRO A 80 -58.60 -9.91 14.72
CA PRO A 80 -57.16 -9.94 14.44
C PRO A 80 -56.87 -9.67 12.94
N SER A 81 -55.67 -9.18 12.57
CA SER A 81 -55.34 -8.94 11.15
C SER A 81 -53.87 -9.17 10.76
N THR A 82 -53.62 -10.33 10.13
CA THR A 82 -52.48 -10.65 9.24
C THR A 82 -51.04 -10.64 9.81
N PRO A 83 -50.12 -11.45 9.24
CA PRO A 83 -48.77 -11.63 9.80
C PRO A 83 -47.86 -10.43 9.53
N SER A 84 -47.18 -9.95 10.57
CA SER A 84 -46.07 -9.01 10.44
C SER A 84 -44.95 -9.59 9.58
N ARG A 85 -44.30 -8.76 8.75
CA ARG A 85 -43.00 -9.11 8.14
C ARG A 85 -42.03 -9.57 9.24
N ALA A 86 -41.15 -10.51 8.90
CA ALA A 86 -40.04 -10.84 9.77
C ALA A 86 -39.17 -9.59 10.01
N PRO A 87 -38.58 -9.39 11.21
CA PRO A 87 -37.71 -8.26 11.46
C PRO A 87 -36.59 -8.17 10.43
N GLU A 88 -36.58 -7.06 9.69
CA GLU A 88 -35.49 -6.62 8.84
C GLU A 88 -34.29 -6.25 9.75
N LEU A 89 -33.07 -6.26 9.20
CA LEU A 89 -31.88 -5.89 9.97
C LEU A 89 -31.89 -4.37 10.23
N PRO A 90 -31.45 -3.89 11.41
CA PRO A 90 -31.10 -2.49 11.60
C PRO A 90 -30.19 -1.97 10.47
N ASP A 91 -30.48 -0.78 9.96
CA ASP A 91 -29.77 -0.19 8.81
C ASP A 91 -28.26 -0.11 9.03
N GLU A 92 -27.82 0.11 10.27
CA GLU A 92 -26.42 0.12 10.68
C GLU A 92 -25.71 -1.21 10.34
N LEU A 93 -26.38 -2.35 10.55
CA LEU A 93 -25.86 -3.67 10.22
C LEU A 93 -25.88 -3.91 8.70
N VAL A 94 -26.92 -3.45 8.00
CA VAL A 94 -27.00 -3.54 6.53
C VAL A 94 -25.89 -2.71 5.87
N GLN A 95 -25.64 -1.51 6.39
CA GLN A 95 -24.52 -0.64 5.99
C GLN A 95 -23.16 -1.26 6.34
N ALA A 96 -23.03 -1.89 7.50
CA ALA A 96 -21.85 -2.69 7.87
C ALA A 96 -21.71 -4.00 7.07
N GLY A 97 -22.57 -4.24 6.08
CA GLY A 97 -22.46 -5.32 5.09
C GLY A 97 -23.25 -6.59 5.40
N TRP A 98 -24.02 -6.63 6.49
CA TRP A 98 -24.80 -7.79 6.90
C TRP A 98 -26.12 -7.91 6.13
N ALA A 99 -26.38 -9.09 5.56
CA ALA A 99 -27.64 -9.47 4.96
C ALA A 99 -28.23 -10.69 5.69
N LYS A 100 -29.57 -10.73 5.83
CA LYS A 100 -30.29 -11.86 6.43
C LYS A 100 -30.61 -12.89 5.35
N CYS A 101 -30.00 -14.06 5.44
CA CYS A 101 -30.10 -15.16 4.49
C CYS A 101 -30.84 -16.36 5.10
N TRP A 102 -31.20 -17.36 4.29
CA TRP A 102 -31.88 -18.57 4.78
C TRP A 102 -31.09 -19.84 4.41
N SER A 103 -30.74 -20.65 5.40
CA SER A 103 -30.08 -21.94 5.13
C SER A 103 -31.14 -23.00 4.81
N ARG A 104 -31.15 -23.48 3.57
CA ARG A 104 -31.98 -24.63 3.16
C ARG A 104 -31.55 -25.95 3.82
N ARG A 105 -30.29 -26.05 4.27
CA ARG A 105 -29.73 -27.24 4.92
C ARG A 105 -30.10 -27.30 6.40
N GLU A 106 -29.96 -26.18 7.11
CA GLU A 106 -30.18 -26.08 8.57
C GLU A 106 -31.58 -25.55 8.93
N ASN A 107 -32.43 -25.33 7.92
CA ASN A 107 -33.81 -24.82 7.99
C ASN A 107 -34.03 -23.62 8.93
N ARG A 108 -33.06 -22.70 8.98
CA ARG A 108 -33.08 -21.51 9.84
C ARG A 108 -32.41 -20.30 9.17
N PRO A 109 -32.73 -19.07 9.58
CA PRO A 109 -32.07 -17.88 9.05
C PRO A 109 -30.62 -17.79 9.55
N TYR A 110 -29.78 -17.10 8.78
CA TYR A 110 -28.42 -16.73 9.14
C TYR A 110 -28.12 -15.31 8.65
N TYR A 111 -27.01 -14.74 9.10
CA TYR A 111 -26.60 -13.37 8.82
C TYR A 111 -25.24 -13.42 8.14
N PHE A 112 -25.16 -12.97 6.89
CA PHE A 112 -23.97 -13.00 6.07
C PHE A 112 -23.41 -11.59 5.87
N ASN A 113 -22.15 -11.36 6.25
CA ASN A 113 -21.45 -10.11 5.97
C ASN A 113 -20.70 -10.19 4.64
N ARG A 114 -21.08 -9.35 3.68
CA ARG A 114 -20.45 -9.32 2.34
C ARG A 114 -19.02 -8.77 2.32
N PHE A 115 -18.63 -7.97 3.31
CA PHE A 115 -17.31 -7.34 3.38
C PHE A 115 -16.28 -8.21 4.12
N THR A 116 -16.71 -8.96 5.14
CA THR A 116 -15.84 -9.85 5.93
C THR A 116 -16.01 -11.34 5.61
N ASN A 117 -16.88 -11.67 4.65
CA ASN A 117 -17.30 -13.03 4.29
C ASN A 117 -17.81 -13.88 5.48
N GLN A 118 -18.29 -13.23 6.54
CA GLN A 118 -18.66 -13.88 7.79
C GLN A 118 -20.14 -14.31 7.79
N SER A 119 -20.39 -15.59 8.05
CA SER A 119 -21.73 -16.07 8.46
C SER A 119 -21.86 -16.14 9.99
N LEU A 120 -23.00 -15.70 10.51
CA LEU A 120 -23.47 -15.87 11.90
C LEU A 120 -24.87 -16.47 11.90
N TRP A 121 -25.24 -17.21 12.95
CA TRP A 121 -26.61 -17.71 13.13
C TRP A 121 -27.50 -16.80 13.99
N GLU A 122 -26.88 -15.81 14.63
CA GLU A 122 -27.49 -14.84 15.53
C GLU A 122 -27.32 -13.42 14.96
N VAL A 123 -28.14 -12.48 15.42
CA VAL A 123 -28.06 -11.08 14.97
C VAL A 123 -26.71 -10.50 15.41
N PRO A 124 -25.90 -9.93 14.49
CA PRO A 124 -24.63 -9.30 14.87
C PRO A 124 -24.87 -8.10 15.79
N VAL A 125 -24.03 -7.93 16.81
CA VAL A 125 -24.07 -6.78 17.73
C VAL A 125 -22.88 -5.87 17.41
N LEU A 126 -23.15 -4.57 17.28
CA LEU A 126 -22.11 -3.56 17.07
C LEU A 126 -21.41 -3.25 18.41
N GLY A 127 -20.09 -3.05 18.37
CA GLY A 127 -19.29 -2.58 19.53
C GLY A 127 -18.37 -3.60 20.19
N GLN A 128 -18.56 -4.92 20.03
CA GLN A 128 -17.61 -5.92 20.55
C GLN A 128 -16.37 -6.08 19.65
N HIS A 129 -15.43 -5.16 19.83
CA HIS A 129 -14.07 -5.21 19.28
C HIS A 129 -13.04 -5.25 20.40
N ASP A 130 -12.75 -6.45 20.92
CA ASP A 130 -11.46 -6.73 21.53
C ASP A 130 -10.45 -7.04 20.43
N VAL A 131 -9.27 -6.42 20.51
CA VAL A 131 -8.38 -6.22 19.38
C VAL A 131 -7.10 -7.08 19.49
N ILE A 132 -6.45 -7.32 20.63
CA ILE A 132 -5.97 -6.31 21.59
C ILE A 132 -4.43 -6.26 21.42
N SER A 133 -3.85 -5.45 20.56
CA SER A 133 -4.48 -4.58 19.55
C SER A 133 -3.66 -4.59 18.25
N ASP A 134 -4.27 -4.19 17.13
CA ASP A 134 -3.80 -4.50 15.78
C ASP A 134 -2.98 -3.37 15.13
N PRO A 135 -1.69 -3.59 14.80
CA PRO A 135 -0.90 -2.69 13.97
C PRO A 135 -0.74 -3.18 12.51
N LEU A 136 -1.02 -4.45 12.16
CA LEU A 136 -0.67 -5.04 10.84
C LEU A 136 -1.50 -6.29 10.41
N GLY A 137 -2.27 -6.93 11.27
CA GLY A 137 -3.06 -8.17 11.06
C GLY A 137 -4.38 -8.02 10.29
N LEU A 138 -4.46 -7.00 9.43
CA LEU A 138 -5.69 -6.34 8.98
C LEU A 138 -6.74 -7.28 8.35
N ASN A 139 -7.77 -7.57 9.15
CA ASN A 139 -8.94 -8.42 8.87
C ASN A 139 -8.68 -9.94 8.78
N ALA A 140 -8.84 -10.61 9.94
CA ALA A 140 -8.92 -12.06 10.03
C ALA A 140 -10.31 -12.61 9.63
N ALA A 141 -10.49 -12.90 8.34
CA ALA A 141 -11.51 -13.85 7.86
C ALA A 141 -11.10 -15.30 8.24
N PRO A 142 -12.04 -16.26 8.41
CA PRO A 142 -11.70 -17.62 8.81
C PRO A 142 -10.97 -18.39 7.70
N ALA A 143 -10.00 -19.22 8.09
CA ALA A 143 -9.48 -20.26 7.19
C ALA A 143 -10.56 -21.33 6.97
N GLU A 144 -10.85 -21.67 5.71
CA GLU A 144 -11.68 -22.85 5.43
C GLU A 144 -10.87 -24.12 5.69
N GLY A 145 -11.41 -25.01 6.52
CA GLY A 145 -10.78 -26.29 6.81
C GLY A 145 -10.90 -27.24 5.62
N GLY A 146 -9.79 -27.80 5.17
CA GLY A 146 -9.82 -28.96 4.29
C GLY A 146 -10.33 -30.19 5.04
N GLU A 147 -11.34 -30.87 4.49
CA GLU A 147 -11.80 -32.16 5.03
C GLU A 147 -12.47 -33.03 3.95
N SER A 148 -12.83 -34.27 4.33
CA SER A 148 -13.59 -35.25 3.53
C SER A 148 -12.91 -35.83 2.28
N ASN A 149 -12.04 -36.82 2.51
CA ASN A 149 -11.98 -37.99 1.63
C ASN A 149 -12.18 -39.29 2.43
N LEU A 150 -13.39 -39.43 3.00
CA LEU A 150 -13.85 -40.62 3.71
C LEU A 150 -15.25 -41.01 3.21
N GLY A 151 -15.30 -41.99 2.33
CA GLY A 151 -16.53 -42.64 1.87
C GLY A 151 -16.59 -44.09 2.31
N ASN A 152 -17.60 -44.47 3.10
CA ASN A 152 -18.00 -45.87 3.26
C ASN A 152 -18.50 -46.42 1.90
N GLY A 153 -18.32 -47.69 1.53
CA GLY A 153 -17.67 -48.80 2.22
C GLY A 153 -18.43 -50.12 2.00
N GLN A 154 -17.85 -51.09 1.28
CA GLN A 154 -18.49 -52.40 1.07
C GLN A 154 -17.53 -53.61 1.18
N ARG A 155 -17.77 -54.40 2.23
CA ARG A 155 -17.79 -55.89 2.27
C ARG A 155 -16.73 -56.71 1.51
N LYS A 156 -15.81 -57.32 2.29
CA LYS A 156 -15.52 -58.79 2.44
C LYS A 156 -14.04 -59.21 2.40
N ARG A 157 -13.65 -59.83 3.52
CA ARG A 157 -12.75 -61.00 3.70
C ARG A 157 -11.23 -60.87 3.46
N ARG A 158 -10.53 -61.49 4.41
CA ARG A 158 -9.10 -61.84 4.48
C ARG A 158 -8.66 -62.71 3.29
N SER A 159 -7.37 -62.65 2.93
CA SER A 159 -6.38 -63.71 3.24
C SER A 159 -4.95 -63.29 2.86
N SER A 160 -3.96 -64.17 3.06
CA SER A 160 -2.51 -63.92 3.07
C SER A 160 -1.77 -64.80 2.04
N GLU A 161 -0.45 -64.58 1.87
CA GLU A 161 0.54 -65.46 1.18
C GLU A 161 0.36 -65.65 -0.36
N GLU A 162 1.37 -65.97 -1.20
CA GLU A 162 2.85 -65.99 -1.08
C GLU A 162 3.52 -66.03 -2.51
N GLN A 163 4.83 -65.76 -2.59
CA GLN A 163 5.86 -65.97 -3.65
C GLN A 163 5.50 -66.53 -5.07
N GLY A 164 6.20 -66.06 -6.11
CA GLY A 164 6.37 -66.84 -7.37
C GLY A 164 6.97 -66.14 -8.61
N ALA A 165 8.23 -66.49 -8.95
CA ALA A 165 8.96 -66.44 -10.25
C ALA A 165 8.50 -65.60 -11.48
N GLY A 166 9.48 -65.00 -12.20
CA GLY A 166 9.41 -64.65 -13.64
C GLY A 166 10.08 -65.74 -14.52
N PRO A 167 10.67 -65.44 -15.71
CA PRO A 167 10.77 -64.15 -16.42
C PRO A 167 10.61 -64.21 -17.98
N ASN A 168 10.73 -63.04 -18.64
CA ASN A 168 11.24 -62.80 -20.02
C ASN A 168 10.68 -63.55 -21.27
N THR A 169 10.37 -62.77 -22.32
CA THR A 169 11.05 -62.90 -23.64
C THR A 169 10.90 -61.65 -24.54
N LEU A 170 12.05 -61.05 -24.94
CA LEU A 170 12.50 -60.68 -26.30
C LEU A 170 11.51 -60.05 -27.34
N LYS A 171 11.82 -59.11 -28.25
CA LYS A 171 13.03 -58.34 -28.71
C LYS A 171 12.46 -57.15 -29.57
N ARG A 172 13.14 -56.06 -29.99
CA ARG A 172 14.55 -55.75 -30.35
C ARG A 172 14.85 -54.22 -30.28
N ALA A 173 16.14 -53.85 -30.18
CA ALA A 173 16.80 -52.53 -30.15
C ALA A 173 16.19 -51.36 -30.99
N LYS A 174 16.31 -50.06 -30.65
CA LYS A 174 17.52 -49.18 -30.41
C LYS A 174 18.44 -49.16 -31.67
N VAL A 175 19.01 -48.05 -32.19
CA VAL A 175 19.66 -46.88 -31.56
C VAL A 175 19.55 -45.59 -32.42
N GLU A 176 19.79 -44.44 -31.79
CA GLU A 176 20.05 -43.07 -32.32
C GLU A 176 21.50 -42.98 -32.95
N PRO A 177 22.16 -41.83 -33.28
CA PRO A 177 21.82 -40.40 -33.05
C PRO A 177 22.26 -39.36 -34.15
N THR A 178 22.22 -38.07 -33.75
CA THR A 178 23.01 -36.90 -34.24
C THR A 178 22.69 -36.18 -35.57
N THR A 179 22.37 -34.89 -35.42
CA THR A 179 22.52 -33.73 -36.34
C THR A 179 24.00 -33.44 -36.69
N PRO A 180 24.40 -32.66 -37.74
CA PRO A 180 23.84 -31.33 -38.08
C PRO A 180 23.95 -30.79 -39.55
N ILE A 181 23.67 -29.48 -39.72
CA ILE A 181 23.96 -28.56 -40.85
C ILE A 181 23.02 -28.62 -42.09
N SER A 182 22.69 -27.43 -42.62
CA SER A 182 21.89 -27.18 -43.84
C SER A 182 22.80 -26.89 -45.06
N PRO A 183 22.35 -27.15 -46.31
CA PRO A 183 21.93 -26.02 -47.16
C PRO A 183 20.85 -26.31 -48.25
N SER A 184 20.26 -25.22 -48.74
CA SER A 184 19.75 -24.92 -50.12
C SER A 184 18.98 -25.95 -50.99
N THR A 185 17.80 -25.52 -51.46
CA THR A 185 17.07 -25.98 -52.67
C THR A 185 17.88 -25.88 -53.98
N PRO A 186 17.65 -26.76 -54.99
CA PRO A 186 16.55 -26.63 -55.98
C PRO A 186 15.90 -27.99 -56.38
N GLY A 187 14.89 -28.11 -57.25
CA GLY A 187 14.03 -27.14 -57.96
C GLY A 187 13.32 -27.80 -59.17
N GLY A 188 12.19 -27.26 -59.65
CA GLY A 188 11.44 -27.79 -60.80
C GLY A 188 10.50 -26.76 -61.46
N LYS A 189 10.58 -26.62 -62.79
CA LYS A 189 9.87 -25.65 -63.68
C LYS A 189 9.38 -26.43 -64.95
N PRO A 190 9.03 -25.87 -66.14
CA PRO A 190 8.83 -24.45 -66.56
C PRO A 190 7.62 -24.17 -67.53
N TRP A 191 7.40 -22.87 -67.84
CA TRP A 191 6.89 -22.26 -69.12
C TRP A 191 5.56 -22.76 -69.76
N SER A 192 4.74 -22.00 -70.51
CA SER A 192 4.52 -20.55 -70.74
C SER A 192 3.36 -20.35 -71.76
N SER A 193 3.07 -19.07 -72.12
CA SER A 193 2.40 -18.59 -73.36
C SER A 193 0.94 -18.07 -73.26
N ALA A 194 0.61 -17.17 -74.20
CA ALA A 194 -0.68 -16.52 -74.49
C ALA A 194 -0.70 -16.21 -76.03
N PRO A 195 -1.60 -15.39 -76.64
CA PRO A 195 -2.93 -14.90 -76.25
C PRO A 195 -4.03 -15.05 -77.36
N GLU A 196 -5.29 -14.70 -77.05
CA GLU A 196 -6.35 -14.19 -77.96
C GLU A 196 -7.42 -13.46 -77.09
N ASP A 197 -8.22 -12.43 -77.43
CA ASP A 197 -8.82 -11.84 -78.66
C ASP A 197 -10.03 -12.60 -79.26
N LYS A 198 -11.17 -11.99 -79.66
CA LYS A 198 -11.80 -10.64 -79.50
C LYS A 198 -13.35 -10.79 -79.78
N PRO A 199 -14.22 -9.84 -80.21
CA PRO A 199 -14.15 -8.37 -80.44
C PRO A 199 -15.30 -7.48 -79.85
N ALA A 200 -15.00 -6.18 -79.63
CA ALA A 200 -15.90 -5.00 -79.71
C ALA A 200 -17.13 -4.85 -78.74
N GLN A 201 -17.61 -3.65 -78.37
CA GLN A 201 -17.35 -2.28 -78.86
C GLN A 201 -16.91 -1.25 -77.79
N THR A 202 -16.12 -0.29 -78.28
CA THR A 202 -15.66 1.00 -77.74
C THR A 202 -16.47 1.73 -76.66
N ASN A 203 -15.78 2.21 -75.60
CA ASN A 203 -15.43 3.63 -75.43
C ASN A 203 -14.47 3.89 -74.25
N THR A 204 -13.75 5.03 -74.28
CA THR A 204 -12.84 5.51 -73.23
C THR A 204 -13.27 6.93 -72.77
N PRO A 205 -12.60 7.58 -71.79
CA PRO A 205 -12.70 7.25 -70.37
C PRO A 205 -13.20 8.44 -69.52
N SER A 206 -13.68 8.19 -68.29
CA SER A 206 -13.88 9.26 -67.29
C SER A 206 -13.64 8.73 -65.86
N THR A 207 -13.17 9.62 -64.99
CA THR A 207 -12.61 9.29 -63.67
C THR A 207 -13.67 9.29 -62.56
N PRO A 208 -13.77 8.25 -61.71
CA PRO A 208 -14.52 8.31 -60.46
C PRO A 208 -13.69 8.87 -59.30
N THR A 209 -14.33 9.69 -58.46
CA THR A 209 -13.75 10.42 -57.31
C THR A 209 -13.37 9.47 -56.15
N PRO A 210 -12.34 9.80 -55.32
CA PRO A 210 -12.05 9.03 -54.10
C PRO A 210 -13.23 9.00 -53.13
N ALA A 211 -13.47 7.83 -52.52
CA ALA A 211 -14.47 7.68 -51.46
C ALA A 211 -13.99 8.33 -50.15
N ALA A 212 -14.92 8.91 -49.38
CA ALA A 212 -14.63 9.55 -48.10
C ALA A 212 -14.19 8.53 -47.02
N PRO A 213 -13.27 8.90 -46.11
CA PRO A 213 -12.85 8.01 -45.02
C PRO A 213 -14.00 7.77 -44.03
N THR A 214 -14.04 6.56 -43.47
CA THR A 214 -14.95 6.23 -42.36
C THR A 214 -14.65 7.07 -41.12
N PRO A 215 -15.67 7.48 -40.34
CA PRO A 215 -15.45 8.30 -39.16
C PRO A 215 -14.65 7.53 -38.10
N THR A 216 -13.63 8.19 -37.54
CA THR A 216 -12.86 7.69 -36.41
C THR A 216 -13.76 7.41 -35.21
N PRO A 217 -13.58 6.30 -34.46
CA PRO A 217 -14.32 6.06 -33.23
C PRO A 217 -14.18 7.22 -32.26
N ALA A 218 -15.29 7.67 -31.68
CA ALA A 218 -15.26 8.77 -30.71
C ALA A 218 -14.38 8.39 -29.50
N PRO A 219 -13.56 9.32 -28.97
CA PRO A 219 -12.67 9.04 -27.84
C PRO A 219 -13.48 8.59 -26.62
N TYR A 220 -13.09 7.46 -26.04
CA TYR A 220 -13.76 6.89 -24.88
C TYR A 220 -13.69 7.84 -23.69
N ARG A 221 -14.85 8.28 -23.18
CA ARG A 221 -14.96 9.03 -21.94
C ARG A 221 -15.35 8.07 -20.81
N PRO A 222 -14.53 7.92 -19.75
CA PRO A 222 -14.92 7.16 -18.57
C PRO A 222 -16.23 7.70 -17.97
N SER A 223 -17.13 6.81 -17.55
CA SER A 223 -18.41 7.18 -16.92
C SER A 223 -18.25 7.71 -15.49
N VAL A 224 -17.10 7.44 -14.85
CA VAL A 224 -16.65 8.03 -13.59
C VAL A 224 -15.14 8.25 -13.71
N ILE A 225 -14.66 9.38 -13.17
CA ILE A 225 -13.24 9.76 -13.12
C ILE A 225 -12.81 9.80 -11.65
N TYR A 226 -11.60 9.31 -11.34
CA TYR A 226 -11.10 9.14 -9.97
C TYR A 226 -9.73 9.84 -9.74
N TRP A 227 -9.44 10.87 -10.54
CA TRP A 227 -8.15 11.55 -10.65
C TRP A 227 -8.33 12.93 -11.29
N ASP A 228 -7.41 13.86 -11.04
CA ASP A 228 -7.26 15.11 -11.78
C ASP A 228 -5.80 15.21 -12.27
N LEU A 229 -5.64 15.10 -13.60
CA LEU A 229 -4.34 15.14 -14.25
C LEU A 229 -4.02 16.52 -14.82
N ASP A 230 -4.93 17.50 -14.74
CA ASP A 230 -4.72 18.86 -15.24
C ASP A 230 -4.10 19.77 -14.17
N ILE A 231 -4.30 19.47 -12.87
CA ILE A 231 -3.57 20.07 -11.76
C ILE A 231 -2.05 19.94 -11.97
N GLN A 232 -1.36 21.08 -11.98
CA GLN A 232 0.09 21.18 -12.15
C GLN A 232 0.80 21.06 -10.80
N THR A 233 2.04 20.56 -10.81
CA THR A 233 2.85 20.46 -9.59
C THR A 233 3.22 21.84 -9.05
N ASN A 234 3.20 21.99 -7.73
CA ASN A 234 3.90 23.06 -7.02
C ASN A 234 5.15 22.57 -6.28
N ALA A 235 5.49 21.29 -6.41
CA ALA A 235 6.70 20.71 -5.81
C ALA A 235 7.95 21.15 -6.58
N VAL A 236 8.86 21.85 -5.90
CA VAL A 236 10.16 22.31 -6.44
C VAL A 236 11.27 21.43 -5.89
N ILE A 237 12.20 21.00 -6.75
CA ILE A 237 13.38 20.21 -6.40
C ILE A 237 14.65 20.91 -6.90
N ARG A 238 15.81 20.51 -6.35
CA ARG A 238 17.08 20.68 -7.08
C ARG A 238 17.07 19.73 -8.28
N GLU A 239 17.57 20.20 -9.42
CA GLU A 239 17.65 19.38 -10.63
C GLU A 239 18.53 18.14 -10.41
N ARG A 240 18.04 16.97 -10.80
CA ARG A 240 18.64 15.65 -10.53
C ARG A 240 19.14 15.00 -11.82
N PRO A 241 20.29 14.29 -11.81
CA PRO A 241 20.71 13.48 -12.94
C PRO A 241 19.70 12.35 -13.22
N PRO A 242 19.68 11.77 -14.44
CA PRO A 242 18.92 10.56 -14.72
C PRO A 242 19.38 9.40 -13.81
N ALA A 243 18.44 8.57 -13.38
CA ALA A 243 18.66 7.41 -12.54
C ALA A 243 19.32 6.25 -13.32
N SER A 244 20.02 5.39 -12.60
CA SER A 244 20.82 4.27 -13.14
C SER A 244 20.06 2.93 -13.18
N GLU A 245 18.74 2.94 -13.00
CA GLU A 245 17.92 1.74 -13.17
C GLU A 245 17.92 1.28 -14.65
N LEU A 246 17.77 -0.03 -14.85
CA LEU A 246 17.68 -0.61 -16.19
C LEU A 246 16.26 -0.45 -16.74
N PRO A 247 16.07 -0.01 -18.00
CA PRO A 247 14.74 0.22 -18.57
C PRO A 247 13.91 -1.07 -18.65
N PRO A 248 12.61 -1.04 -18.31
CA PRO A 248 11.81 -2.23 -18.09
C PRO A 248 11.49 -2.96 -19.39
N HIS A 249 11.74 -4.28 -19.40
CA HIS A 249 11.55 -5.15 -20.56
C HIS A 249 10.64 -6.34 -20.21
N PRO A 250 9.59 -6.67 -21.00
CA PRO A 250 8.61 -7.71 -20.67
C PRO A 250 9.21 -9.10 -20.34
N GLU A 251 10.29 -9.48 -21.03
CA GLU A 251 11.01 -10.74 -20.76
C GLU A 251 11.61 -10.80 -19.35
N ILE A 252 12.13 -9.67 -18.86
CA ILE A 252 12.78 -9.57 -17.54
C ILE A 252 11.71 -9.47 -16.46
N GLU A 253 10.61 -8.77 -16.72
CA GLU A 253 9.48 -8.71 -15.78
C GLU A 253 8.77 -10.07 -15.66
N LEU A 254 8.70 -10.85 -16.74
CA LEU A 254 8.23 -12.24 -16.70
C LEU A 254 9.15 -13.13 -15.83
N GLN A 255 10.46 -13.02 -15.98
CA GLN A 255 11.41 -13.75 -15.13
C GLN A 255 11.35 -13.29 -13.66
N ARG A 256 11.18 -11.99 -13.41
CA ARG A 256 10.98 -11.42 -12.06
C ARG A 256 9.71 -12.00 -11.41
N ALA A 257 8.60 -12.07 -12.15
CA ALA A 257 7.36 -12.69 -11.70
C ALA A 257 7.54 -14.15 -11.27
N GLN A 258 8.22 -14.96 -12.10
CA GLN A 258 8.53 -16.36 -11.81
C GLN A 258 9.42 -16.51 -10.57
N LEU A 259 10.47 -15.70 -10.43
CA LEU A 259 11.40 -15.76 -9.31
C LEU A 259 10.78 -15.29 -7.99
N VAL A 260 9.96 -14.24 -8.00
CA VAL A 260 9.19 -13.80 -6.81
C VAL A 260 8.16 -14.85 -6.41
N THR A 261 7.48 -15.48 -7.37
CA THR A 261 6.51 -16.57 -7.08
C THR A 261 7.23 -17.75 -6.41
N LYS A 262 8.42 -18.13 -6.90
CA LYS A 262 9.27 -19.14 -6.27
C LYS A 262 9.77 -18.72 -4.88
N LEU A 263 10.05 -17.43 -4.67
CA LEU A 263 10.49 -16.91 -3.37
C LEU A 263 9.35 -16.94 -2.32
N ARG A 264 8.11 -16.59 -2.71
CA ARG A 264 6.90 -16.78 -1.87
C ARG A 264 6.70 -18.26 -1.52
N GLN A 265 6.85 -19.16 -2.49
CA GLN A 265 6.77 -20.61 -2.27
C GLN A 265 7.82 -21.11 -1.27
N HIS A 266 9.08 -20.70 -1.41
CA HIS A 266 10.13 -21.07 -0.45
C HIS A 266 9.91 -20.48 0.96
N TYR A 267 9.25 -19.32 1.09
CA TYR A 267 8.87 -18.77 2.39
C TYR A 267 7.78 -19.61 3.06
N HIS A 268 6.78 -20.07 2.30
CA HIS A 268 5.77 -21.01 2.77
C HIS A 268 6.38 -22.36 3.19
N GLU A 269 7.29 -22.90 2.39
CA GLU A 269 8.01 -24.13 2.72
C GLU A 269 8.82 -23.99 4.02
N LEU A 270 9.53 -22.88 4.20
CA LEU A 270 10.35 -22.65 5.40
C LEU A 270 9.53 -22.47 6.68
N CYS A 271 8.42 -21.73 6.64
CA CYS A 271 7.51 -21.58 7.79
C CYS A 271 6.91 -22.95 8.20
N HIS A 272 6.38 -23.68 7.22
CA HIS A 272 5.72 -24.96 7.48
C HIS A 272 6.72 -26.06 7.91
N GLN A 273 7.92 -26.13 7.31
CA GLN A 273 8.90 -27.17 7.64
C GLN A 273 9.62 -26.94 8.98
N ARG A 274 9.81 -25.68 9.40
CA ARG A 274 10.57 -25.36 10.62
C ARG A 274 9.68 -25.17 11.84
N GLU A 275 8.63 -24.36 11.70
CA GLU A 275 7.76 -23.94 12.81
C GLU A 275 6.41 -24.67 12.81
N GLY A 276 6.00 -25.25 11.68
CA GLY A 276 4.71 -25.94 11.55
C GLY A 276 3.53 -24.99 11.41
N ILE A 277 3.76 -23.79 10.84
CA ILE A 277 2.75 -22.76 10.59
C ILE A 277 2.79 -22.33 9.11
N ASP A 278 1.65 -21.84 8.62
CA ASP A 278 1.59 -21.09 7.36
C ASP A 278 2.21 -19.69 7.56
N PRO A 279 2.73 -19.04 6.50
CA PRO A 279 3.17 -17.65 6.58
C PRO A 279 2.08 -16.70 7.14
N PRO A 280 2.42 -15.77 8.05
CA PRO A 280 1.49 -14.72 8.48
C PRO A 280 1.02 -13.89 7.28
N ARG A 281 -0.28 -13.55 7.23
CA ARG A 281 -0.90 -12.90 6.06
C ARG A 281 -0.26 -11.53 5.80
N GLU A 282 0.06 -11.24 4.54
CA GLU A 282 0.79 -10.05 4.06
C GLU A 282 2.26 -9.90 4.52
N SER A 283 2.79 -10.77 5.39
CA SER A 283 4.16 -10.65 5.92
C SER A 283 5.25 -10.57 4.85
N PHE A 284 5.09 -11.30 3.74
CA PHE A 284 6.02 -11.23 2.61
C PHE A 284 5.96 -9.87 1.88
N ASN A 285 4.77 -9.27 1.78
CA ASN A 285 4.58 -7.97 1.13
C ASN A 285 5.14 -6.84 2.01
N ARG A 286 4.97 -6.92 3.32
CA ARG A 286 5.58 -5.98 4.28
C ARG A 286 7.08 -6.15 4.40
N TRP A 287 7.58 -7.39 4.33
CA TRP A 287 9.01 -7.65 4.19
C TRP A 287 9.60 -6.97 2.94
N LEU A 288 8.94 -7.02 1.78
CA LEU A 288 9.40 -6.27 0.60
C LEU A 288 9.45 -4.74 0.86
N LEU A 289 8.43 -4.17 1.51
CA LEU A 289 8.39 -2.74 1.87
C LEU A 289 9.50 -2.37 2.86
N GLU A 290 9.59 -3.09 3.98
CA GLU A 290 10.56 -2.86 5.07
C GLU A 290 12.00 -2.99 4.57
N ARG A 291 12.32 -4.04 3.81
CA ARG A 291 13.66 -4.21 3.24
C ARG A 291 14.01 -3.06 2.29
N LYS A 292 13.06 -2.58 1.47
CA LYS A 292 13.29 -1.44 0.54
C LYS A 292 13.45 -0.09 1.21
N VAL A 293 13.30 0.02 2.54
CA VAL A 293 13.73 1.20 3.32
C VAL A 293 15.26 1.28 3.42
N ILE A 294 15.94 0.13 3.48
CA ILE A 294 17.39 0.03 3.76
C ILE A 294 18.22 -0.60 2.61
N ASP A 295 17.56 -1.17 1.60
CA ASP A 295 18.19 -1.91 0.51
C ASP A 295 18.98 -0.98 -0.43
N LYS A 296 20.27 -1.28 -0.61
CA LYS A 296 21.18 -0.62 -1.57
C LYS A 296 21.29 -1.42 -2.88
N GLY A 297 20.45 -2.44 -3.03
CA GLY A 297 20.42 -3.36 -4.16
C GLY A 297 19.98 -2.74 -5.50
N LEU A 298 20.22 -3.47 -6.60
CA LEU A 298 20.04 -2.98 -7.97
C LEU A 298 18.80 -3.52 -8.71
N ASP A 299 17.94 -4.29 -8.03
CA ASP A 299 16.62 -4.69 -8.54
C ASP A 299 15.53 -3.80 -7.94
N PRO A 300 14.56 -3.29 -8.71
CA PRO A 300 13.54 -2.37 -8.20
C PRO A 300 12.54 -3.03 -7.23
N LEU A 301 12.46 -4.36 -7.16
CA LEU A 301 11.48 -5.09 -6.33
C LEU A 301 12.17 -5.98 -5.28
N LEU A 302 13.12 -6.81 -5.67
CA LEU A 302 13.78 -7.76 -4.77
C LEU A 302 14.87 -7.05 -3.93
N PRO A 303 14.90 -7.23 -2.59
CA PRO A 303 16.02 -6.77 -1.77
C PRO A 303 17.26 -7.64 -2.00
N SER A 304 18.46 -7.03 -1.92
CA SER A 304 19.72 -7.73 -2.22
C SER A 304 20.99 -7.17 -1.55
N ASP A 305 20.96 -5.97 -0.97
CA ASP A 305 22.04 -5.41 -0.13
C ASP A 305 21.44 -4.64 1.07
N CYS A 306 21.06 -5.38 2.11
CA CYS A 306 20.41 -4.89 3.33
C CYS A 306 21.24 -5.22 4.58
N GLU A 307 21.44 -4.24 5.46
CA GLU A 307 22.01 -4.43 6.79
C GLU A 307 21.06 -3.84 7.85
N PRO A 308 20.59 -4.61 8.86
CA PRO A 308 20.89 -6.03 9.12
C PRO A 308 20.21 -6.99 8.13
N ILE A 309 20.78 -8.18 7.93
CA ILE A 309 20.23 -9.23 7.05
C ILE A 309 18.84 -9.72 7.49
N ILE A 310 18.64 -9.86 8.81
CA ILE A 310 17.37 -10.32 9.40
C ILE A 310 16.38 -9.14 9.37
N SER A 311 15.16 -9.40 8.89
CA SER A 311 14.09 -8.41 8.85
C SER A 311 13.36 -8.34 10.19
N PRO A 312 13.26 -7.17 10.84
CA PRO A 312 12.48 -7.00 12.06
C PRO A 312 10.98 -7.20 11.80
N SER A 313 10.45 -6.83 10.62
CA SER A 313 9.06 -7.09 10.22
C SER A 313 8.80 -8.59 10.09
N MET A 314 9.52 -9.31 9.23
CA MET A 314 9.31 -10.75 9.02
C MET A 314 9.53 -11.54 10.32
N PHE A 315 10.54 -11.19 11.11
CA PHE A 315 10.78 -11.81 12.41
C PHE A 315 9.61 -11.56 13.38
N ARG A 316 9.18 -10.29 13.55
CA ARG A 316 8.07 -9.88 14.44
C ARG A 316 6.77 -10.63 14.10
N GLU A 317 6.44 -10.73 12.81
CA GLU A 317 5.22 -11.38 12.35
C GLU A 317 5.28 -12.91 12.48
N VAL A 318 6.36 -13.57 12.04
CA VAL A 318 6.50 -15.03 12.15
C VAL A 318 6.53 -15.48 13.62
N MET A 319 7.16 -14.70 14.51
CA MET A 319 7.20 -14.99 15.95
C MET A 319 5.85 -14.82 16.64
N ASN A 320 4.96 -13.96 16.16
CA ASN A 320 3.63 -13.78 16.76
C ASN A 320 2.69 -14.98 16.52
N ASP A 321 2.87 -15.70 15.40
CA ASP A 321 2.10 -16.89 15.06
C ASP A 321 2.71 -18.20 15.64
N ILE A 322 3.70 -18.08 16.55
CA ILE A 322 4.34 -19.21 17.26
C ILE A 322 3.82 -19.30 18.71
N PRO A 323 3.51 -20.50 19.25
CA PRO A 323 3.65 -21.83 18.66
C PRO A 323 2.44 -22.27 17.84
N ILE A 324 1.37 -21.45 17.80
CA ILE A 324 0.26 -21.52 16.86
C ILE A 324 -0.23 -20.10 16.57
N ARG A 325 -0.71 -19.87 15.35
CA ARG A 325 -1.46 -18.67 14.98
C ARG A 325 -2.74 -18.56 15.80
N LEU A 326 -2.94 -17.42 16.45
CA LEU A 326 -4.19 -17.11 17.14
C LEU A 326 -5.23 -16.61 16.12
N SER A 327 -6.50 -17.01 16.29
CA SER A 327 -7.60 -16.68 15.39
C SER A 327 -8.77 -16.04 16.13
N ARG A 328 -9.57 -15.22 15.43
CA ARG A 328 -10.70 -14.49 16.05
C ARG A 328 -11.78 -15.46 16.51
N ILE A 329 -11.83 -15.68 17.82
CA ILE A 329 -12.80 -16.54 18.52
C ILE A 329 -14.18 -15.87 18.54
N LYS A 330 -15.19 -16.60 18.06
CA LYS A 330 -16.60 -16.19 18.12
C LYS A 330 -17.28 -16.88 19.30
N TYR A 331 -17.16 -18.21 19.39
CA TYR A 331 -17.92 -19.06 20.33
C TYR A 331 -17.06 -19.65 21.47
N LYS A 332 -17.69 -19.94 22.63
CA LYS A 332 -17.05 -20.56 23.82
C LYS A 332 -16.21 -21.81 23.49
N GLU A 333 -16.72 -22.69 22.63
CA GLU A 333 -16.02 -23.92 22.24
C GLU A 333 -14.81 -23.68 21.32
N GLU A 334 -14.75 -22.55 20.61
CA GLU A 334 -13.55 -22.16 19.86
C GLU A 334 -12.46 -21.67 20.83
N ALA A 335 -12.85 -20.89 21.86
CA ALA A 335 -11.95 -20.43 22.91
C ALA A 335 -11.30 -21.59 23.66
N ARG A 336 -12.13 -22.54 24.14
CA ARG A 336 -11.69 -23.77 24.80
C ARG A 336 -10.72 -24.59 23.94
N LYS A 337 -10.98 -24.69 22.63
CA LYS A 337 -10.11 -25.39 21.66
C LYS A 337 -8.81 -24.65 21.39
N LEU A 338 -8.82 -23.32 21.26
CA LEU A 338 -7.59 -22.55 21.01
C LEU A 338 -6.67 -22.57 22.23
N LEU A 339 -7.22 -22.40 23.44
CA LEU A 339 -6.48 -22.54 24.71
C LEU A 339 -5.81 -23.91 24.83
N PHE A 340 -6.55 -24.99 24.56
CA PHE A 340 -5.98 -26.34 24.57
C PHE A 340 -4.86 -26.50 23.53
N LYS A 341 -5.10 -26.08 22.28
CA LYS A 341 -4.08 -26.14 21.21
C LYS A 341 -2.82 -25.34 21.54
N TYR A 342 -2.96 -24.16 22.16
CA TYR A 342 -1.81 -23.33 22.56
C TYR A 342 -0.98 -24.04 23.64
N ALA A 343 -1.63 -24.55 24.69
CA ALA A 343 -0.97 -25.30 25.75
C ALA A 343 -0.26 -26.56 25.20
N GLU A 344 -0.92 -27.30 24.31
CA GLU A 344 -0.36 -28.48 23.65
C GLU A 344 0.84 -28.14 22.75
N ALA A 345 0.73 -27.10 21.92
CA ALA A 345 1.80 -26.68 21.02
C ALA A 345 3.02 -26.10 21.77
N ALA A 346 2.79 -25.30 22.81
CA ALA A 346 3.86 -24.77 23.67
C ALA A 346 4.60 -25.90 24.39
N LYS A 347 3.88 -26.87 24.97
CA LYS A 347 4.48 -28.05 25.59
C LYS A 347 5.21 -28.93 24.58
N ARG A 348 4.62 -29.19 23.40
CA ARG A 348 5.25 -29.96 22.31
C ARG A 348 6.56 -29.32 21.85
N MET A 349 6.58 -27.99 21.68
CA MET A 349 7.76 -27.25 21.26
C MET A 349 8.86 -27.24 22.33
N ILE A 350 8.51 -27.03 23.61
CA ILE A 350 9.51 -27.05 24.69
C ILE A 350 10.05 -28.47 24.96
N ASP A 351 9.30 -29.52 24.59
CA ASP A 351 9.78 -30.88 24.64
C ASP A 351 10.73 -31.24 23.48
N SER A 352 10.36 -30.93 22.24
CA SER A 352 11.10 -31.33 21.04
C SER A 352 12.35 -30.50 20.72
N ARG A 353 12.44 -29.26 21.23
CA ARG A 353 13.56 -28.35 20.94
C ARG A 353 14.55 -28.23 22.10
N ASN A 354 15.74 -27.70 21.79
CA ASN A 354 16.72 -27.29 22.78
C ASN A 354 16.15 -26.12 23.59
N ALA A 355 16.11 -26.26 24.92
CA ALA A 355 15.56 -25.27 25.85
C ALA A 355 16.27 -25.40 27.19
N SER A 356 16.44 -24.28 27.91
CA SER A 356 17.02 -24.31 29.27
C SER A 356 16.14 -25.13 30.23
N PRO A 357 16.72 -25.70 31.31
CA PRO A 357 15.94 -26.45 32.30
C PRO A 357 14.80 -25.63 32.91
N GLU A 358 15.02 -24.33 33.15
CA GLU A 358 13.98 -23.44 33.68
C GLU A 358 12.88 -23.16 32.66
N SER A 359 13.21 -22.83 31.40
CA SER A 359 12.20 -22.69 30.34
C SER A 359 11.37 -23.97 30.16
N ARG A 360 12.00 -25.14 30.22
CA ARG A 360 11.32 -26.44 30.14
C ARG A 360 10.39 -26.69 31.33
N LYS A 361 10.80 -26.29 32.54
CA LYS A 361 9.99 -26.37 33.77
C LYS A 361 8.79 -25.41 33.74
N VAL A 362 9.01 -24.14 33.44
CA VAL A 362 7.97 -23.09 33.42
C VAL A 362 6.89 -23.38 32.38
N VAL A 363 7.28 -23.68 31.13
CA VAL A 363 6.30 -23.94 30.05
C VAL A 363 5.52 -25.22 30.31
N LYS A 364 6.16 -26.31 30.77
CA LYS A 364 5.45 -27.55 31.11
C LYS A 364 4.45 -27.34 32.23
N TRP A 365 4.85 -26.69 33.32
CA TRP A 365 3.98 -26.49 34.48
C TRP A 365 2.74 -25.66 34.11
N ASN A 366 2.90 -24.54 33.41
CA ASN A 366 1.77 -23.69 32.99
C ASN A 366 0.84 -24.40 31.98
N ALA A 367 1.40 -25.14 31.03
CA ALA A 367 0.61 -25.92 30.07
C ALA A 367 -0.15 -27.08 30.76
N GLU A 368 0.49 -27.79 31.69
CA GLU A 368 -0.13 -28.88 32.44
C GLU A 368 -1.18 -28.39 33.44
N ASP A 369 -0.97 -27.26 34.12
CA ASP A 369 -2.00 -26.60 34.93
C ASP A 369 -3.21 -26.22 34.07
N THR A 370 -3.00 -25.57 32.92
CA THR A 370 -4.07 -25.24 31.98
C THR A 370 -4.85 -26.49 31.53
N MET A 371 -4.14 -27.57 31.18
CA MET A 371 -4.74 -28.87 30.83
C MET A 371 -5.43 -29.58 32.02
N ASN A 372 -5.03 -29.29 33.27
CA ASN A 372 -5.70 -29.78 34.48
C ASN A 372 -6.97 -28.98 34.77
N TRP A 373 -6.92 -27.65 34.68
CA TRP A 373 -8.07 -26.76 34.84
C TRP A 373 -9.14 -27.05 33.78
N LEU A 374 -8.77 -27.17 32.49
CA LEU A 374 -9.67 -27.58 31.40
C LEU A 374 -10.40 -28.91 31.64
N ARG A 375 -9.81 -29.84 32.42
CA ARG A 375 -10.42 -31.13 32.79
C ARG A 375 -11.29 -31.07 34.05
N ARG A 376 -11.19 -29.99 34.83
CA ARG A 376 -11.99 -29.77 36.06
C ARG A 376 -13.17 -28.87 35.76
N ASP A 377 -12.91 -27.71 35.15
CA ASP A 377 -13.92 -26.69 34.88
C ASP A 377 -14.64 -26.95 33.56
N HIS A 378 -15.96 -27.11 33.68
CA HIS A 378 -16.92 -27.27 32.59
C HIS A 378 -17.88 -26.06 32.50
N SER A 379 -17.90 -25.23 33.56
CA SER A 379 -18.72 -24.04 33.72
C SER A 379 -18.14 -22.84 32.95
N ALA A 380 -16.82 -22.63 33.04
CA ALA A 380 -16.06 -21.50 32.50
C ALA A 380 -16.62 -20.91 31.19
N SER A 381 -16.77 -19.58 31.17
CA SER A 381 -17.30 -18.76 30.06
C SER A 381 -16.39 -18.76 28.83
N LYS A 382 -16.72 -17.99 27.80
CA LYS A 382 -15.79 -17.75 26.68
C LYS A 382 -14.61 -16.89 27.14
N GLU A 383 -14.91 -15.94 28.01
CA GLU A 383 -14.03 -14.90 28.53
C GLU A 383 -12.99 -15.52 29.47
N ASP A 384 -13.39 -16.44 30.36
CA ASP A 384 -12.47 -17.24 31.20
C ASP A 384 -11.42 -18.00 30.35
N TYR A 385 -11.79 -18.48 29.15
CA TYR A 385 -10.84 -19.14 28.24
C TYR A 385 -9.92 -18.15 27.52
N MET A 386 -10.36 -16.90 27.28
CA MET A 386 -9.52 -15.83 26.72
C MET A 386 -8.51 -15.34 27.74
N ASP A 387 -8.95 -15.05 28.96
CA ASP A 387 -8.09 -14.58 30.06
C ASP A 387 -7.03 -15.63 30.41
N ARG A 388 -7.41 -16.92 30.44
CA ARG A 388 -6.47 -18.02 30.68
C ARG A 388 -5.53 -18.27 29.50
N LEU A 389 -5.92 -17.93 28.27
CA LEU A 389 -5.05 -17.98 27.09
C LEU A 389 -4.01 -16.85 27.12
N GLU A 390 -4.42 -15.62 27.39
CA GLU A 390 -3.50 -14.48 27.45
C GLU A 390 -2.56 -14.61 28.68
N HIS A 391 -3.06 -15.06 29.84
CA HIS A 391 -2.18 -15.42 30.97
C HIS A 391 -1.16 -16.50 30.59
N LEU A 392 -1.59 -17.59 29.93
CA LEU A 392 -0.68 -18.65 29.46
C LEU A 392 0.33 -18.13 28.43
N ARG A 393 -0.08 -17.22 27.54
CA ARG A 393 0.79 -16.55 26.56
C ARG A 393 1.81 -15.64 27.24
N GLN A 394 1.45 -14.93 28.30
CA GLN A 394 2.39 -14.13 29.10
C GLN A 394 3.40 -15.01 29.84
N GLN A 395 2.97 -16.11 30.46
CA GLN A 395 3.86 -17.02 31.18
C GLN A 395 4.77 -17.86 30.25
N CYS A 396 4.26 -18.35 29.10
CA CYS A 396 5.04 -19.19 28.19
C CYS A 396 5.77 -18.40 27.09
N GLY A 397 5.26 -17.24 26.68
CA GLY A 397 5.69 -16.49 25.49
C GLY A 397 7.18 -16.18 25.44
N PRO A 398 7.82 -15.66 26.49
CA PRO A 398 9.26 -15.40 26.51
C PRO A 398 10.10 -16.67 26.34
N HIS A 399 9.66 -17.79 26.94
CA HIS A 399 10.35 -19.07 26.89
C HIS A 399 10.19 -19.78 25.53
N VAL A 400 9.00 -19.70 24.93
CA VAL A 400 8.74 -20.17 23.56
C VAL A 400 9.53 -19.32 22.55
N THR A 401 9.51 -17.99 22.72
CA THR A 401 10.27 -17.03 21.91
C THR A 401 11.76 -17.36 21.89
N ALA A 402 12.38 -17.57 23.06
CA ALA A 402 13.80 -17.91 23.17
C ALA A 402 14.18 -19.25 22.52
N VAL A 403 13.21 -20.13 22.26
CA VAL A 403 13.41 -21.48 21.71
C VAL A 403 13.05 -21.56 20.21
N ALA A 404 12.28 -20.61 19.69
CA ALA A 404 12.02 -20.47 18.26
C ALA A 404 12.97 -19.51 17.53
N LYS A 405 13.55 -18.53 18.27
CA LYS A 405 14.36 -17.42 17.73
C LYS A 405 15.30 -17.84 16.58
N ASP A 406 16.29 -18.67 16.84
CA ASP A 406 17.36 -19.01 15.89
C ASP A 406 16.81 -19.66 14.60
N SER A 407 15.71 -20.39 14.72
CA SER A 407 15.03 -21.03 13.59
C SER A 407 14.38 -19.99 12.67
N VAL A 408 13.71 -19.00 13.26
CA VAL A 408 13.02 -17.89 12.56
C VAL A 408 14.00 -16.85 12.00
N GLU A 409 15.06 -16.51 12.73
CA GLU A 409 16.20 -15.76 12.16
C GLU A 409 16.77 -16.49 10.93
N GLY A 410 16.84 -17.83 11.00
CA GLY A 410 17.21 -18.68 9.89
C GLY A 410 16.21 -18.75 8.73
N ILE A 411 14.91 -18.46 8.94
CA ILE A 411 13.92 -18.27 7.86
C ILE A 411 14.21 -16.94 7.16
N CYS A 412 14.25 -15.85 7.94
CA CYS A 412 14.48 -14.48 7.46
C CYS A 412 15.76 -14.39 6.63
N SER A 413 16.86 -14.91 7.18
CA SER A 413 18.18 -14.95 6.53
C SER A 413 18.15 -15.76 5.23
N LYS A 414 17.46 -16.91 5.19
CA LYS A 414 17.43 -17.75 3.98
C LYS A 414 16.58 -17.13 2.85
N ILE A 415 15.48 -16.45 3.18
CA ILE A 415 14.67 -15.72 2.18
C ILE A 415 15.43 -14.51 1.64
N TYR A 416 16.13 -13.75 2.48
CA TYR A 416 17.03 -12.69 2.02
C TYR A 416 18.13 -13.21 1.08
N GLN A 417 18.80 -14.32 1.43
CA GLN A 417 19.84 -14.93 0.58
C GLN A 417 19.31 -15.35 -0.81
N LEU A 418 18.12 -15.96 -0.86
CA LEU A 418 17.48 -16.35 -2.13
C LEU A 418 17.06 -15.12 -2.94
N SER A 419 16.58 -14.06 -2.29
CA SER A 419 16.29 -12.77 -2.92
C SER A 419 17.52 -12.15 -3.57
N ALA A 420 18.66 -12.13 -2.87
CA ALA A 420 19.93 -11.62 -3.38
C ALA A 420 20.47 -12.46 -4.55
N GLU A 421 20.30 -13.78 -4.52
CA GLU A 421 20.60 -14.68 -5.65
C GLU A 421 19.74 -14.35 -6.88
N TYR A 422 18.44 -14.16 -6.68
CA TYR A 422 17.48 -13.93 -7.78
C TYR A 422 17.63 -12.52 -8.38
N SER A 423 17.88 -11.51 -7.53
CA SER A 423 18.26 -10.15 -7.93
C SER A 423 19.50 -10.15 -8.84
N ARG A 424 20.57 -10.84 -8.42
CA ARG A 424 21.81 -10.95 -9.22
C ARG A 424 21.55 -11.60 -10.59
N ARG A 425 20.84 -12.73 -10.61
CA ARG A 425 20.50 -13.44 -11.85
C ARG A 425 19.63 -12.59 -12.79
N LEU A 426 18.69 -11.81 -12.26
CA LEU A 426 17.90 -10.85 -13.04
C LEU A 426 18.79 -9.75 -13.62
N ARG A 427 19.72 -9.19 -12.83
CA ARG A 427 20.67 -8.16 -13.29
C ARG A 427 21.57 -8.68 -14.41
N GLU A 428 22.16 -9.86 -14.25
CA GLU A 428 22.99 -10.55 -15.27
C GLU A 428 22.22 -10.73 -16.58
N THR A 429 21.00 -11.28 -16.50
CA THR A 429 20.14 -11.54 -17.67
C THR A 429 19.69 -10.24 -18.35
N HIS A 430 19.40 -9.19 -17.57
CA HIS A 430 18.98 -7.89 -18.10
C HIS A 430 20.13 -7.13 -18.77
N MET A 431 21.34 -7.14 -18.18
CA MET A 431 22.53 -6.57 -18.82
C MET A 431 22.85 -7.29 -20.15
N SER A 432 22.74 -8.63 -20.18
CA SER A 432 22.91 -9.41 -21.41
C SER A 432 21.87 -9.12 -22.50
N LEU A 433 20.69 -8.60 -22.13
CA LEU A 433 19.64 -8.22 -23.07
C LEU A 433 19.85 -6.82 -23.67
N LEU A 434 20.46 -5.91 -22.90
CA LEU A 434 20.66 -4.51 -23.28
C LEU A 434 21.81 -4.29 -24.28
N GLN A 435 22.72 -5.27 -24.43
CA GLN A 435 23.88 -5.25 -25.34
C GLN A 435 24.80 -4.04 -25.14
N ASP A 436 25.68 -4.16 -24.13
CA ASP A 436 26.79 -3.26 -23.77
C ASP A 436 26.48 -1.75 -23.87
N PRO A 437 25.94 -1.13 -22.78
CA PRO A 437 25.39 0.22 -22.85
C PRO A 437 26.46 1.24 -23.24
N ALA A 438 26.10 2.12 -24.18
CA ALA A 438 26.97 3.16 -24.72
C ALA A 438 27.63 3.96 -23.58
N THR A 439 28.93 3.72 -23.39
CA THR A 439 29.68 4.23 -22.23
C THR A 439 30.21 5.62 -22.53
N GLU A 440 29.35 6.62 -22.36
CA GLU A 440 29.72 8.02 -22.19
C GLU A 440 28.54 8.77 -21.53
N VAL A 441 28.59 8.89 -20.20
CA VAL A 441 27.76 9.87 -19.47
C VAL A 441 28.61 11.14 -19.36
N PRO A 442 28.22 12.27 -19.97
CA PRO A 442 29.01 13.49 -19.85
C PRO A 442 28.93 14.03 -18.42
N GLU A 443 30.05 13.96 -17.69
CA GLU A 443 30.20 14.60 -16.37
C GLU A 443 30.35 16.13 -16.49
N SER A 444 29.37 16.78 -17.13
CA SER A 444 29.18 18.22 -16.98
C SER A 444 28.71 18.49 -15.55
N PRO A 445 29.36 19.37 -14.76
CA PRO A 445 28.85 19.78 -13.47
C PRO A 445 27.55 20.58 -13.66
N GLN A 446 26.41 19.89 -13.52
CA GLN A 446 25.10 20.51 -13.65
C GLN A 446 24.93 21.57 -12.55
N PRO A 447 24.54 22.81 -12.89
CA PRO A 447 24.33 23.85 -11.87
C PRO A 447 23.17 23.44 -10.95
N SER A 448 23.26 23.80 -9.66
CA SER A 448 22.21 23.51 -8.66
C SER A 448 20.96 24.39 -8.87
N ARG A 449 20.30 24.20 -10.01
CA ARG A 449 19.08 24.91 -10.38
C ARG A 449 17.88 24.33 -9.62
N LEU A 450 17.02 25.22 -9.13
CA LEU A 450 15.71 24.84 -8.62
C LEU A 450 14.71 24.78 -9.78
N VAL A 451 13.97 23.67 -9.88
CA VAL A 451 13.01 23.39 -10.95
C VAL A 451 11.75 22.73 -10.39
N TYR A 452 10.60 22.94 -11.03
CA TYR A 452 9.41 22.14 -10.76
C TYR A 452 9.69 20.66 -11.04
N CYS A 453 9.20 19.76 -10.19
CA CYS A 453 9.56 18.36 -10.27
C CYS A 453 9.05 17.70 -11.57
N TYR A 454 9.92 16.95 -12.23
CA TYR A 454 9.63 16.16 -13.42
C TYR A 454 9.66 14.65 -13.08
N PRO A 455 8.99 13.77 -13.86
CA PRO A 455 9.07 12.33 -13.65
C PRO A 455 10.50 11.83 -13.77
N VAL A 456 10.85 10.77 -13.03
CA VAL A 456 12.19 10.19 -13.07
C VAL A 456 12.57 9.77 -14.50
N ARG A 457 13.84 9.98 -14.85
CA ARG A 457 14.43 9.71 -16.16
C ARG A 457 15.49 8.65 -16.00
N LEU A 458 15.57 7.70 -16.91
CA LEU A 458 16.61 6.67 -16.90
C LEU A 458 17.80 7.13 -17.75
N ALA A 459 19.02 6.90 -17.29
CA ALA A 459 20.24 7.19 -18.04
C ALA A 459 20.42 6.24 -19.24
N ILE A 460 19.93 5.01 -19.12
CA ILE A 460 20.10 3.95 -20.12
C ILE A 460 18.93 3.96 -21.11
N PRO A 461 19.17 4.09 -22.43
CA PRO A 461 18.11 4.08 -23.43
C PRO A 461 17.27 2.79 -23.40
N THR A 462 15.95 2.92 -23.52
CA THR A 462 15.07 1.73 -23.60
C THR A 462 15.27 1.01 -24.93
N PRO A 463 15.58 -0.30 -24.93
CA PRO A 463 15.78 -1.08 -26.16
C PRO A 463 14.47 -1.26 -26.94
N THR A 464 14.55 -1.81 -28.15
CA THR A 464 13.37 -2.22 -28.92
C THR A 464 12.53 -3.23 -28.11
N LEU A 465 11.35 -2.80 -27.65
CA LEU A 465 10.48 -3.66 -26.84
C LEU A 465 9.70 -4.65 -27.73
N PRO A 466 9.47 -5.89 -27.26
CA PRO A 466 8.67 -6.87 -28.00
C PRO A 466 7.21 -6.46 -28.02
N ARG A 467 6.51 -6.87 -29.09
CA ARG A 467 5.08 -6.62 -29.27
C ARG A 467 4.26 -7.29 -28.16
N VAL A 468 3.37 -6.50 -27.57
CA VAL A 468 2.29 -6.97 -26.68
C VAL A 468 0.97 -6.90 -27.45
N GLU A 469 0.12 -7.92 -27.28
CA GLU A 469 -1.22 -7.95 -27.85
C GLU A 469 -2.21 -7.24 -26.91
N LEU A 470 -3.13 -6.46 -27.46
CA LEU A 470 -4.23 -5.83 -26.73
C LEU A 470 -5.57 -6.26 -27.33
N HIS A 471 -6.50 -6.66 -26.47
CA HIS A 471 -7.92 -6.83 -26.78
C HIS A 471 -8.76 -6.28 -25.63
N PHE A 472 -10.05 -6.05 -25.88
CA PHE A 472 -11.00 -5.60 -24.87
C PHE A 472 -12.12 -6.63 -24.68
N GLU A 473 -12.39 -6.96 -23.42
CA GLU A 473 -13.46 -7.86 -22.99
C GLU A 473 -14.30 -7.13 -21.94
N ASN A 474 -15.58 -6.82 -22.20
CA ASN A 474 -16.51 -6.24 -21.21
C ASN A 474 -15.93 -5.05 -20.41
N ASP A 475 -15.42 -4.02 -21.11
CA ASP A 475 -14.72 -2.86 -20.53
C ASP A 475 -13.46 -3.17 -19.68
N VAL A 476 -12.84 -4.32 -19.91
CA VAL A 476 -11.50 -4.67 -19.42
C VAL A 476 -10.51 -4.74 -20.58
N ALA A 477 -9.42 -3.97 -20.50
CA ALA A 477 -8.26 -4.12 -21.38
C ALA A 477 -7.45 -5.34 -20.96
N CYS A 478 -7.27 -6.28 -21.88
CA CYS A 478 -6.55 -7.53 -21.67
C CYS A 478 -5.26 -7.50 -22.52
N LEU A 479 -4.11 -7.35 -21.86
CA LEU A 479 -2.80 -7.29 -22.50
C LEU A 479 -2.11 -8.65 -22.39
N ARG A 480 -1.58 -9.18 -23.49
CA ARG A 480 -0.93 -10.50 -23.55
C ARG A 480 0.50 -10.43 -24.09
N PHE A 481 1.43 -11.10 -23.41
CA PHE A 481 2.81 -11.29 -23.83
C PHE A 481 3.20 -12.76 -23.58
N ARG A 482 3.67 -13.48 -24.61
CA ARG A 482 4.06 -14.90 -24.52
C ARG A 482 3.05 -15.81 -23.79
N GLY A 483 1.76 -15.59 -24.03
CA GLY A 483 0.66 -16.31 -23.37
C GLY A 483 0.18 -15.68 -22.06
N GLU A 484 1.09 -15.12 -21.27
CA GLU A 484 0.80 -14.43 -20.00
C GLU A 484 -0.07 -13.19 -20.21
N MET A 485 -1.18 -13.13 -19.48
CA MET A 485 -2.15 -12.04 -19.54
C MET A 485 -2.10 -11.17 -18.29
N VAL A 486 -2.31 -9.87 -18.47
CA VAL A 486 -2.64 -8.91 -17.41
C VAL A 486 -3.91 -8.15 -17.81
N LYS A 487 -4.68 -7.71 -16.81
CA LYS A 487 -5.97 -7.05 -17.01
C LYS A 487 -6.03 -5.71 -16.27
N VAL A 488 -6.72 -4.74 -16.86
CA VAL A 488 -6.99 -3.42 -16.27
C VAL A 488 -8.33 -2.89 -16.81
N ASN A 489 -9.16 -2.24 -15.99
CA ASN A 489 -10.41 -1.68 -16.48
C ASN A 489 -10.17 -0.52 -17.46
N ARG A 490 -11.09 -0.34 -18.43
CA ARG A 490 -10.94 0.59 -19.56
C ARG A 490 -10.71 2.04 -19.12
N GLY A 491 -11.29 2.45 -18.00
CA GLY A 491 -11.03 3.76 -17.38
C GLY A 491 -9.56 3.94 -16.99
N HIS A 492 -8.98 2.96 -16.27
CA HIS A 492 -7.57 3.00 -15.89
C HIS A 492 -6.63 2.79 -17.08
N PHE A 493 -7.02 2.04 -18.12
CA PHE A 493 -6.24 1.98 -19.35
C PHE A 493 -6.08 3.38 -19.99
N SER A 494 -7.18 4.13 -20.14
CA SER A 494 -7.13 5.53 -20.62
C SER A 494 -6.43 6.48 -19.66
N LYS A 495 -6.49 6.25 -18.33
CA LYS A 495 -5.67 6.99 -17.35
C LYS A 495 -4.18 6.81 -17.63
N LEU A 496 -3.74 5.57 -17.85
CA LEU A 496 -2.33 5.25 -18.15
C LEU A 496 -1.90 5.86 -19.49
N GLU A 497 -2.76 5.91 -20.50
CA GLU A 497 -2.50 6.57 -21.79
C GLU A 497 -2.28 8.10 -21.61
N LEU A 498 -3.12 8.76 -20.82
CA LEU A 498 -2.96 10.19 -20.48
C LEU A 498 -1.69 10.44 -19.66
N LEU A 499 -1.48 9.67 -18.58
CA LEU A 499 -0.29 9.74 -17.74
C LEU A 499 1.00 9.56 -18.56
N TYR A 500 1.01 8.62 -19.50
CA TYR A 500 2.12 8.39 -20.43
C TYR A 500 2.32 9.58 -21.36
N ARG A 501 1.24 10.16 -21.90
CA ARG A 501 1.29 11.35 -22.77
C ARG A 501 1.88 12.58 -22.06
N TYR A 502 1.62 12.76 -20.76
CA TYR A 502 2.20 13.87 -19.99
C TYR A 502 3.64 13.60 -19.51
N SER A 503 4.04 12.33 -19.39
CA SER A 503 5.25 11.96 -18.63
C SER A 503 6.37 11.36 -19.47
N CYS A 504 6.04 10.56 -20.48
CA CYS A 504 7.00 9.87 -21.35
C CYS A 504 7.55 10.83 -22.42
N ILE A 505 8.88 10.80 -22.63
CA ILE A 505 9.58 11.67 -23.59
C ILE A 505 10.41 10.90 -24.63
N ASP A 506 10.58 9.58 -24.48
CA ASP A 506 11.38 8.73 -25.38
C ASP A 506 10.52 7.86 -26.31
N ASP A 507 9.21 8.10 -26.37
CA ASP A 507 8.25 7.36 -27.18
C ASP A 507 7.15 8.28 -27.76
N PRO A 508 7.49 9.21 -28.67
CA PRO A 508 6.55 10.19 -29.22
C PRO A 508 5.44 9.57 -30.10
N ARG A 509 5.52 8.26 -30.38
CA ARG A 509 4.59 7.51 -31.23
C ARG A 509 3.83 6.39 -30.50
N PHE A 510 4.05 6.23 -29.19
CA PHE A 510 3.42 5.19 -28.36
C PHE A 510 3.77 3.76 -28.82
N GLU A 511 4.92 3.59 -29.49
CA GLU A 511 5.45 2.30 -29.98
C GLU A 511 5.88 1.38 -28.83
N LYS A 512 6.31 1.96 -27.69
CA LYS A 512 6.72 1.25 -26.46
C LYS A 512 5.57 1.14 -25.42
N PHE A 513 4.47 1.88 -25.61
CA PHE A 513 3.40 2.06 -24.63
C PHE A 513 2.81 0.74 -24.11
N LEU A 514 2.31 -0.15 -24.99
CA LEU A 514 1.66 -1.41 -24.55
C LEU A 514 2.61 -2.33 -23.79
N SER A 515 3.89 -2.37 -24.19
CA SER A 515 4.92 -3.18 -23.55
C SER A 515 5.26 -2.64 -22.15
N ARG A 516 5.31 -1.31 -21.99
CA ARG A 516 5.44 -0.67 -20.67
C ARG A 516 4.18 -0.87 -19.79
N VAL A 517 2.97 -0.73 -20.34
CA VAL A 517 1.73 -1.02 -19.58
C VAL A 517 1.67 -2.48 -19.12
N TRP A 518 2.13 -3.44 -19.94
CA TRP A 518 2.23 -4.84 -19.51
C TRP A 518 3.24 -5.03 -18.37
N CYS A 519 4.45 -4.44 -18.47
CA CYS A 519 5.43 -4.46 -17.39
C CYS A 519 4.87 -3.85 -16.09
N LEU A 520 4.19 -2.71 -16.19
CA LEU A 520 3.58 -2.02 -15.05
C LEU A 520 2.56 -2.90 -14.33
N LEU A 521 1.60 -3.46 -15.07
CA LEU A 521 0.55 -4.30 -14.49
C LEU A 521 1.13 -5.60 -13.93
N LYS A 522 2.13 -6.21 -14.58
CA LYS A 522 2.81 -7.40 -14.06
C LYS A 522 3.62 -7.07 -12.80
N ARG A 523 4.31 -5.93 -12.73
CA ARG A 523 5.07 -5.46 -11.54
C ARG A 523 4.16 -5.35 -10.31
N TYR A 524 3.03 -4.64 -10.43
CA TYR A 524 2.10 -4.48 -9.31
C TYR A 524 1.38 -5.79 -8.96
N GLN A 525 1.05 -6.64 -9.94
CA GLN A 525 0.56 -8.00 -9.67
C GLN A 525 1.57 -8.80 -8.83
N VAL A 526 2.87 -8.73 -9.16
CA VAL A 526 3.92 -9.50 -8.48
C VAL A 526 4.25 -8.94 -7.08
N MET A 527 4.16 -7.61 -6.91
CA MET A 527 4.31 -6.93 -5.62
C MET A 527 3.22 -7.36 -4.62
N PHE A 528 1.94 -7.33 -5.04
CA PHE A 528 0.83 -7.71 -4.17
C PHE A 528 0.68 -9.23 -4.03
N GLY A 529 1.00 -9.99 -5.08
CA GLY A 529 0.87 -11.44 -5.12
C GLY A 529 -0.30 -11.92 -5.98
N SER A 530 -0.50 -13.24 -6.00
CA SER A 530 -1.44 -13.91 -6.92
C SER A 530 -2.70 -14.43 -6.24
N SER A 531 -2.80 -14.33 -4.91
CA SER A 531 -3.94 -14.83 -4.14
C SER A 531 -5.11 -13.83 -4.18
N ASN A 532 -6.35 -14.32 -4.12
CA ASN A 532 -7.51 -13.43 -3.99
C ASN A 532 -7.39 -12.61 -2.69
N ASN A 533 -7.43 -11.29 -2.82
CA ASN A 533 -7.27 -10.33 -1.71
C ASN A 533 -5.88 -10.36 -1.03
N GLU A 534 -4.83 -10.76 -1.74
CA GLU A 534 -3.43 -10.45 -1.38
C GLU A 534 -3.16 -8.96 -1.68
N GLY A 535 -2.43 -8.26 -0.82
CA GLY A 535 -2.06 -6.85 -0.97
C GLY A 535 -3.19 -5.82 -0.80
N THR A 536 -4.47 -6.21 -0.84
CA THR A 536 -5.62 -5.29 -0.72
C THR A 536 -5.70 -4.58 0.65
N GLY A 537 -4.99 -5.09 1.66
CA GLY A 537 -4.90 -4.51 2.99
C GLY A 537 -3.68 -3.61 3.23
N LEU A 538 -2.81 -3.38 2.24
CA LEU A 538 -1.55 -2.64 2.44
C LEU A 538 -1.70 -1.11 2.37
N GLN A 539 -2.63 -0.62 1.55
CA GLN A 539 -3.00 0.81 1.42
C GLN A 539 -4.35 0.96 0.73
N GLY A 540 -5.13 1.98 1.11
CA GLY A 540 -6.29 2.48 0.37
C GLY A 540 -6.07 3.94 -0.05
N ALA A 541 -6.61 4.38 -1.18
CA ALA A 541 -6.46 5.77 -1.62
C ALA A 541 -7.56 6.66 -1.01
N LEU A 542 -7.29 7.96 -0.76
CA LEU A 542 -8.32 8.85 -0.22
C LEU A 542 -9.48 9.08 -1.22
N PRO A 543 -10.71 9.38 -0.75
CA PRO A 543 -11.83 9.73 -1.62
C PRO A 543 -11.52 10.90 -2.56
N VAL A 544 -12.20 10.94 -3.71
CA VAL A 544 -12.07 12.02 -4.71
C VAL A 544 -12.36 13.39 -4.10
N SER A 545 -13.43 13.50 -3.30
CA SER A 545 -13.80 14.73 -2.58
C SER A 545 -12.73 15.23 -1.60
N VAL A 546 -11.99 14.30 -0.96
CA VAL A 546 -10.92 14.64 -0.02
C VAL A 546 -9.72 15.20 -0.78
N PHE A 547 -9.35 14.62 -1.93
CA PHE A 547 -8.34 15.21 -2.82
C PHE A 547 -8.76 16.57 -3.40
N GLU A 548 -10.03 16.73 -3.82
CA GLU A 548 -10.60 18.03 -4.24
C GLU A 548 -10.46 19.10 -3.14
N ALA A 549 -10.70 18.73 -1.88
CA ALA A 549 -10.58 19.63 -0.73
C ALA A 549 -9.11 19.93 -0.37
N LEU A 550 -8.23 18.92 -0.39
CA LEU A 550 -6.79 19.08 -0.13
C LEU A 550 -6.13 20.03 -1.15
N ASN A 551 -6.47 19.90 -2.43
CA ASN A 551 -6.00 20.83 -3.45
C ASN A 551 -6.57 22.24 -3.23
N ARG A 552 -7.89 22.37 -3.07
CA ARG A 552 -8.57 23.68 -2.95
C ARG A 552 -8.15 24.47 -1.70
N GLN A 553 -8.06 23.81 -0.54
CA GLN A 553 -7.87 24.48 0.75
C GLN A 553 -6.40 24.58 1.16
N PHE A 554 -5.59 23.57 0.82
CA PHE A 554 -4.19 23.45 1.25
C PHE A 554 -3.19 23.45 0.10
N GLY A 555 -3.64 23.67 -1.13
CA GLY A 555 -2.78 23.72 -2.31
C GLY A 555 -2.06 22.41 -2.63
N VAL A 556 -2.52 21.28 -2.08
CA VAL A 556 -1.88 19.97 -2.32
C VAL A 556 -1.90 19.66 -3.81
N SER A 557 -0.75 19.27 -4.37
CA SER A 557 -0.62 18.98 -5.79
C SER A 557 0.06 17.64 -6.10
N PHE A 558 0.44 16.88 -5.07
CA PHE A 558 1.35 15.74 -5.15
C PHE A 558 1.06 14.72 -4.05
N GLU A 559 1.13 13.42 -4.39
CA GLU A 559 1.02 12.29 -3.45
C GLU A 559 2.40 11.69 -3.14
N CYS A 560 2.81 11.64 -1.87
CA CYS A 560 4.08 11.04 -1.46
C CYS A 560 4.10 9.52 -1.62
N PHE A 561 2.95 8.85 -1.58
CA PHE A 561 2.85 7.38 -1.65
C PHE A 561 1.72 6.94 -2.58
N ALA A 562 2.04 6.75 -3.86
CA ALA A 562 1.09 6.29 -4.86
C ALA A 562 1.71 5.35 -5.90
N SER A 563 0.97 5.14 -6.98
CA SER A 563 1.31 4.34 -8.16
C SER A 563 0.58 4.94 -9.37
N PRO A 564 0.98 4.64 -10.62
CA PRO A 564 0.22 5.04 -11.80
C PRO A 564 -1.25 4.58 -11.76
N LEU A 565 -1.52 3.49 -11.03
CA LEU A 565 -2.84 2.87 -10.90
C LEU A 565 -3.74 3.65 -9.92
N ASN A 566 -3.27 3.91 -8.69
CA ASN A 566 -4.09 4.55 -7.66
C ASN A 566 -4.02 6.09 -7.58
N CYS A 567 -2.99 6.74 -8.16
CA CYS A 567 -2.78 8.18 -7.96
C CYS A 567 -3.98 9.06 -8.38
N TYR A 568 -4.17 10.17 -7.66
CA TYR A 568 -5.10 11.23 -8.02
C TYR A 568 -4.44 12.25 -8.96
N PHE A 569 -3.20 12.67 -8.70
CA PHE A 569 -2.47 13.65 -9.51
C PHE A 569 -1.58 12.98 -10.57
N LYS A 570 -1.15 13.76 -11.59
CA LYS A 570 -0.07 13.36 -12.53
C LYS A 570 1.36 13.49 -11.96
N GLN A 571 1.49 13.80 -10.68
CA GLN A 571 2.76 13.92 -9.98
C GLN A 571 2.68 13.28 -8.59
N TYR A 572 3.53 12.29 -8.36
CA TYR A 572 3.55 11.48 -7.17
C TYR A 572 4.90 10.78 -7.01
N CYS A 573 5.16 10.23 -5.83
CA CYS A 573 6.23 9.26 -5.59
C CYS A 573 5.67 7.83 -5.56
N SER A 574 6.48 6.86 -6.00
CA SER A 574 6.09 5.44 -6.05
C SER A 574 7.30 4.51 -5.95
N ALA A 575 7.06 3.23 -5.67
CA ALA A 575 8.12 2.25 -5.38
C ALA A 575 9.04 1.91 -6.59
N PHE A 576 8.55 2.05 -7.83
CA PHE A 576 9.21 1.47 -9.01
C PHE A 576 9.61 2.53 -10.04
N PRO A 577 10.71 3.28 -9.82
CA PRO A 577 11.15 4.36 -10.71
C PRO A 577 11.38 3.89 -12.15
N ASP A 578 11.89 2.65 -12.32
CA ASP A 578 12.20 2.04 -13.61
C ASP A 578 10.98 1.99 -14.56
N ILE A 579 9.79 1.76 -14.03
CA ILE A 579 8.55 1.63 -14.83
C ILE A 579 7.56 2.78 -14.61
N ASP A 580 7.41 3.26 -13.38
CA ASP A 580 6.41 4.28 -13.05
C ASP A 580 6.83 5.69 -13.53
N GLY A 581 8.11 5.92 -13.79
CA GLY A 581 8.62 7.19 -14.33
C GLY A 581 8.02 7.56 -15.70
N PHE A 582 7.71 6.55 -16.52
CA PHE A 582 7.02 6.76 -17.80
C PHE A 582 5.55 7.19 -17.64
N PHE A 583 4.97 7.07 -16.44
CA PHE A 583 3.59 7.40 -16.13
C PHE A 583 3.45 8.52 -15.07
N GLY A 584 4.55 9.14 -14.64
CA GLY A 584 4.52 10.33 -13.78
C GLY A 584 5.19 10.19 -12.41
N SER A 585 5.73 9.04 -12.06
CA SER A 585 6.45 8.90 -10.79
C SER A 585 7.73 9.74 -10.75
N ARG A 586 8.00 10.36 -9.60
CA ARG A 586 9.26 11.04 -9.27
C ARG A 586 10.29 10.10 -8.62
N GLY A 587 9.98 8.80 -8.51
CA GLY A 587 10.75 7.77 -7.81
C GLY A 587 10.27 7.55 -6.37
N PRO A 588 11.00 6.74 -5.57
CA PRO A 588 10.66 6.48 -4.17
C PRO A 588 10.72 7.76 -3.32
N PHE A 589 9.82 7.90 -2.34
CA PHE A 589 9.70 9.14 -1.57
C PHE A 589 10.97 9.48 -0.77
N LEU A 590 11.62 8.49 -0.17
CA LEU A 590 12.88 8.65 0.57
C LEU A 590 14.07 9.08 -0.33
N SER A 591 13.91 9.06 -1.66
CA SER A 591 14.87 9.56 -2.64
C SER A 591 14.40 10.83 -3.35
N PHE A 592 13.33 11.45 -2.86
CA PHE A 592 12.73 12.68 -3.38
C PHE A 592 12.85 13.79 -2.34
N SER A 593 13.62 14.82 -2.67
CA SER A 593 13.94 15.94 -1.76
C SER A 593 13.33 17.26 -2.28
N PRO A 594 12.05 17.52 -2.00
CA PRO A 594 11.42 18.80 -2.33
C PRO A 594 11.97 19.92 -1.45
N VAL A 595 12.24 21.06 -2.06
CA VAL A 595 12.57 22.32 -1.36
C VAL A 595 11.28 23.06 -1.01
N SER A 596 10.25 22.98 -1.84
CA SER A 596 8.95 23.58 -1.56
C SER A 596 7.81 22.79 -2.20
N GLY A 597 6.58 23.05 -1.76
CA GLY A 597 5.36 22.40 -2.27
C GLY A 597 4.37 22.04 -1.16
N SER A 598 3.19 21.58 -1.54
CA SER A 598 2.19 21.03 -0.62
C SER A 598 1.78 19.62 -1.07
N PHE A 599 1.82 18.70 -0.11
CA PHE A 599 1.87 17.26 -0.33
C PHE A 599 0.83 16.51 0.53
N GLU A 600 0.20 15.49 -0.06
CA GLU A 600 -0.49 14.42 0.69
C GLU A 600 0.51 13.28 0.96
N ALA A 601 0.36 12.62 2.10
CA ALA A 601 1.11 11.39 2.39
C ALA A 601 0.24 10.36 3.12
N ASN A 602 -0.12 9.30 2.40
CA ASN A 602 -0.86 8.15 2.90
C ASN A 602 0.00 6.88 2.72
N PRO A 603 0.98 6.64 3.62
CA PRO A 603 1.98 5.58 3.44
C PRO A 603 1.38 4.17 3.57
N PRO A 604 1.91 3.16 2.86
CA PRO A 604 1.52 1.78 3.07
C PRO A 604 1.97 1.28 4.44
N PHE A 605 1.21 0.35 5.01
CA PHE A 605 1.35 -0.07 6.39
C PHE A 605 2.61 -0.92 6.65
N CYS A 606 3.69 -0.22 7.00
CA CYS A 606 4.99 -0.74 7.40
C CYS A 606 5.59 0.25 8.42
N GLU A 607 5.77 -0.18 9.67
CA GLU A 607 6.22 0.69 10.77
C GLU A 607 7.59 1.31 10.48
N GLU A 608 8.51 0.50 9.94
CA GLU A 608 9.87 0.86 9.59
C GLU A 608 9.94 1.90 8.45
N LEU A 609 9.00 1.83 7.48
CA LEU A 609 8.85 2.83 6.43
C LEU A 609 8.25 4.13 6.98
N MET A 610 7.23 4.03 7.84
CA MET A 610 6.58 5.20 8.43
C MET A 610 7.54 5.98 9.34
N ASP A 611 8.35 5.31 10.17
CA ASP A 611 9.35 5.98 11.02
C ASP A 611 10.43 6.71 10.19
N THR A 612 10.90 6.07 9.11
CA THR A 612 11.87 6.68 8.19
C THR A 612 11.26 7.85 7.39
N MET A 613 9.99 7.75 7.01
CA MET A 613 9.22 8.84 6.40
C MET A 613 9.13 10.07 7.32
N VAL A 614 8.89 9.89 8.63
CA VAL A 614 8.85 11.01 9.59
C VAL A 614 10.21 11.69 9.66
N THR A 615 11.30 10.94 9.74
CA THR A 615 12.67 11.50 9.70
C THR A 615 12.90 12.33 8.43
N HIS A 616 12.51 11.80 7.27
CA HIS A 616 12.64 12.51 5.99
C HIS A 616 11.79 13.79 5.93
N PHE A 617 10.55 13.79 6.46
CA PHE A 617 9.77 15.02 6.60
C PHE A 617 10.47 16.06 7.48
N GLU A 618 10.92 15.68 8.67
CA GLU A 618 11.55 16.60 9.62
C GLU A 618 12.88 17.17 9.08
N GLU A 619 13.65 16.38 8.34
CA GLU A 619 14.85 16.85 7.64
C GLU A 619 14.53 17.85 6.52
N LEU A 620 13.53 17.58 5.68
CA LEU A 620 13.14 18.49 4.58
C LEU A 620 12.54 19.80 5.10
N LEU A 621 11.73 19.74 6.16
CA LEU A 621 11.10 20.90 6.79
C LEU A 621 12.10 21.82 7.51
N GLU A 622 13.19 21.27 8.05
CA GLU A 622 14.29 22.05 8.65
C GLU A 622 15.24 22.63 7.59
N GLN A 623 15.54 21.87 6.53
CA GLN A 623 16.50 22.27 5.50
C GLN A 623 15.99 23.35 4.52
N SER A 624 14.70 23.71 4.59
CA SER A 624 14.09 24.68 3.67
C SER A 624 13.41 25.83 4.38
N SER A 625 13.70 27.05 3.90
CA SER A 625 12.98 28.29 4.21
C SER A 625 11.78 28.54 3.29
N GLU A 626 11.64 27.77 2.20
CA GLU A 626 10.55 27.93 1.23
C GLU A 626 9.26 27.25 1.74
N PRO A 627 8.05 27.67 1.28
CA PRO A 627 6.80 27.07 1.76
C PRO A 627 6.72 25.56 1.52
N LEU A 628 6.74 24.78 2.60
CA LEU A 628 6.72 23.31 2.57
C LEU A 628 5.70 22.75 3.57
N SER A 629 4.83 21.86 3.10
CA SER A 629 3.69 21.31 3.85
C SER A 629 3.42 19.85 3.49
N PHE A 630 3.39 18.98 4.49
CA PHE A 630 2.97 17.58 4.37
C PHE A 630 1.70 17.36 5.22
N ILE A 631 0.65 16.83 4.59
CA ILE A 631 -0.58 16.41 5.27
C ILE A 631 -0.60 14.89 5.27
N VAL A 632 -0.35 14.31 6.44
CA VAL A 632 -0.11 12.87 6.62
C VAL A 632 -1.37 12.18 7.11
N PHE A 633 -1.75 11.09 6.46
CA PHE A 633 -2.93 10.26 6.77
C PHE A 633 -2.45 8.88 7.21
N ILE A 634 -2.65 8.54 8.49
CA ILE A 634 -2.31 7.22 9.03
C ILE A 634 -3.43 6.67 9.92
N PRO A 635 -3.60 5.34 10.02
CA PRO A 635 -4.55 4.74 10.95
C PRO A 635 -4.21 5.11 12.40
N GLU A 636 -5.24 5.40 13.19
CA GLU A 636 -5.12 5.73 14.62
C GLU A 636 -4.94 4.45 15.47
N TRP A 637 -3.91 3.66 15.15
CA TRP A 637 -3.46 2.52 15.97
C TRP A 637 -2.73 3.05 17.20
N ARG A 638 -3.45 3.06 18.33
CA ARG A 638 -2.95 3.55 19.64
C ARG A 638 -2.63 2.46 20.66
N ASP A 639 -2.78 1.19 20.28
CA ASP A 639 -2.43 0.06 21.12
C ASP A 639 -1.75 -1.03 20.26
N PRO A 640 -0.45 -1.29 20.47
CA PRO A 640 0.52 -0.27 20.87
C PRO A 640 0.48 0.93 19.91
N VAL A 641 0.74 2.15 20.41
CA VAL A 641 0.91 3.33 19.54
C VAL A 641 2.11 3.09 18.63
N THR A 642 1.96 3.27 17.31
CA THR A 642 3.12 3.16 16.41
C THR A 642 4.14 4.28 16.67
N PRO A 643 5.46 4.02 16.64
CA PRO A 643 6.47 5.05 16.90
C PRO A 643 6.37 6.26 15.97
N ALA A 644 5.98 6.03 14.71
CA ALA A 644 5.77 7.08 13.72
C ALA A 644 4.61 8.03 14.07
N LEU A 645 3.50 7.52 14.61
CA LEU A 645 2.40 8.37 15.09
C LEU A 645 2.88 9.25 16.25
N THR A 646 3.48 8.65 17.29
CA THR A 646 4.00 9.40 18.45
C THR A 646 5.00 10.48 18.02
N ARG A 647 5.94 10.17 17.13
CA ARG A 647 6.92 11.16 16.63
C ARG A 647 6.28 12.33 15.86
N MET A 648 5.20 12.09 15.12
CA MET A 648 4.48 13.18 14.44
C MET A 648 3.62 14.00 15.41
N GLU A 649 3.06 13.37 16.46
CA GLU A 649 2.37 14.07 17.55
C GLU A 649 3.33 14.95 18.38
N GLU A 650 4.59 14.55 18.51
CA GLU A 650 5.65 15.29 19.21
C GLU A 650 6.45 16.28 18.33
N SER A 651 6.27 16.27 17.00
CA SER A 651 7.13 17.04 16.09
C SER A 651 6.90 18.55 16.17
N ARG A 652 7.98 19.34 16.23
CA ARG A 652 7.93 20.83 16.24
C ARG A 652 7.25 21.45 15.03
N PHE A 653 7.08 20.69 13.95
CA PHE A 653 6.41 21.13 12.72
C PHE A 653 4.90 20.87 12.71
N LEU A 654 4.36 20.16 13.70
CA LEU A 654 2.93 19.90 13.79
C LEU A 654 2.16 21.20 14.04
N ARG A 655 1.27 21.55 13.11
CA ARG A 655 0.42 22.75 13.19
C ARG A 655 -1.03 22.45 13.54
N HIS A 656 -1.50 21.24 13.23
CA HIS A 656 -2.80 20.73 13.61
C HIS A 656 -2.85 19.20 13.50
N GLN A 657 -3.75 18.58 14.27
CA GLN A 657 -4.09 17.18 14.18
C GLN A 657 -5.62 17.04 14.22
N LEU A 658 -6.16 16.30 13.26
CA LEU A 658 -7.56 15.92 13.17
C LEU A 658 -7.65 14.38 13.26
N SER A 659 -8.64 13.84 13.97
CA SER A 659 -9.02 12.43 13.83
C SER A 659 -10.32 12.33 13.04
N VAL A 660 -10.36 11.43 12.06
CA VAL A 660 -11.55 11.08 11.30
C VAL A 660 -12.06 9.73 11.85
N PRO A 661 -13.24 9.68 12.52
CA PRO A 661 -13.61 8.50 13.29
C PRO A 661 -13.75 7.20 12.49
N ALA A 662 -13.54 6.09 13.19
CA ALA A 662 -13.78 4.75 12.66
C ALA A 662 -15.25 4.62 12.20
N TYR A 663 -15.48 3.95 11.07
CA TYR A 663 -16.79 3.73 10.47
C TYR A 663 -17.56 4.99 9.98
N GLU A 664 -17.03 6.20 10.17
CA GLU A 664 -17.62 7.45 9.69
C GLU A 664 -17.05 7.92 8.34
N HIS A 665 -15.99 7.28 7.84
CA HIS A 665 -15.33 7.63 6.58
C HIS A 665 -15.01 6.42 5.70
N GLU A 666 -14.62 6.69 4.44
CA GLU A 666 -14.34 5.70 3.42
C GLU A 666 -12.95 5.90 2.78
N TYR A 667 -12.38 4.81 2.27
CA TYR A 667 -11.22 4.79 1.37
C TYR A 667 -11.62 4.18 0.02
N ARG A 668 -10.87 4.52 -1.03
CA ARG A 668 -10.90 3.82 -2.31
C ARG A 668 -10.02 2.57 -2.28
N SER A 669 -10.50 1.50 -2.89
CA SER A 669 -9.78 0.23 -3.04
C SER A 669 -8.42 0.42 -3.74
N GLY A 670 -7.34 -0.11 -3.16
CA GLY A 670 -6.03 -0.19 -3.84
C GLY A 670 -6.11 -0.95 -5.18
N SER A 671 -7.09 -1.84 -5.31
CA SER A 671 -7.41 -2.57 -6.55
C SER A 671 -8.35 -1.82 -7.49
N GLN A 672 -8.56 -0.50 -7.36
CA GLN A 672 -9.46 0.31 -8.21
C GLN A 672 -9.24 0.16 -9.73
N HIS A 673 -8.07 -0.31 -10.13
CA HIS A 673 -7.69 -0.59 -11.52
C HIS A 673 -8.27 -1.90 -12.09
N VAL A 674 -8.82 -2.78 -11.25
CA VAL A 674 -9.46 -4.07 -11.64
C VAL A 674 -10.76 -4.39 -10.90
N CYS A 675 -11.02 -3.80 -9.73
CA CYS A 675 -12.26 -4.05 -8.98
C CYS A 675 -13.49 -3.48 -9.70
N LYS A 676 -14.68 -3.90 -9.29
CA LYS A 676 -15.93 -3.36 -9.82
C LYS A 676 -16.27 -2.02 -9.17
N ARG A 677 -17.31 -1.36 -9.66
CA ARG A 677 -17.75 -0.05 -9.14
C ARG A 677 -18.35 -0.17 -7.73
N GLU A 678 -19.04 -1.27 -7.45
CA GLU A 678 -19.58 -1.59 -6.12
C GLU A 678 -18.49 -1.90 -5.08
N ASP A 679 -17.28 -2.27 -5.51
CA ASP A 679 -16.12 -2.57 -4.66
C ASP A 679 -15.11 -1.38 -4.60
N MET A 680 -15.46 -0.24 -5.23
CA MET A 680 -14.56 0.91 -5.41
C MET A 680 -14.26 1.63 -4.09
N TYR A 681 -15.26 1.74 -3.22
CA TYR A 681 -15.17 2.41 -1.92
C TYR A 681 -15.46 1.40 -0.80
N TYR A 682 -14.71 1.49 0.30
CA TYR A 682 -14.95 0.72 1.51
C TYR A 682 -14.85 1.61 2.75
N ARG A 683 -15.70 1.34 3.73
CA ARG A 683 -15.75 2.05 5.00
C ARG A 683 -14.55 1.69 5.87
N ALA A 684 -13.88 2.68 6.45
CA ALA A 684 -12.72 2.48 7.31
C ALA A 684 -13.12 1.81 8.63
N VAL A 685 -12.38 0.79 9.05
CA VAL A 685 -12.65 0.04 10.30
C VAL A 685 -11.88 0.57 11.52
N HIS A 686 -10.91 1.45 11.29
CA HIS A 686 -10.18 2.23 12.30
C HIS A 686 -10.42 3.72 12.05
N GLY A 687 -10.13 4.56 13.05
CA GLY A 687 -10.00 6.00 12.82
C GLY A 687 -8.73 6.31 12.02
N THR A 688 -8.70 7.48 11.38
CA THR A 688 -7.52 7.97 10.67
C THR A 688 -7.08 9.30 11.27
N ALA A 689 -5.85 9.33 11.78
CA ALA A 689 -5.20 10.56 12.20
C ALA A 689 -4.68 11.32 10.96
N VAL A 690 -4.97 12.61 10.91
CA VAL A 690 -4.60 13.54 9.83
C VAL A 690 -3.73 14.64 10.45
N LEU A 691 -2.43 14.59 10.17
CA LEU A 691 -1.42 15.44 10.82
C LEU A 691 -0.84 16.44 9.82
N PHE A 692 -0.83 17.72 10.20
CA PHE A 692 -0.35 18.83 9.36
C PHE A 692 1.07 19.22 9.78
N LEU A 693 2.08 18.71 9.08
CA LEU A 693 3.50 19.02 9.31
C LEU A 693 3.96 20.10 8.34
N GLN A 694 4.27 21.29 8.85
CA GLN A 694 4.59 22.47 8.02
C GLN A 694 5.75 23.27 8.62
N ASN A 695 6.66 23.78 7.78
CA ASN A 695 7.62 24.81 8.19
C ASN A 695 6.89 26.18 8.27
N ASP A 696 7.54 27.21 8.82
CA ASP A 696 6.83 28.48 9.09
C ASP A 696 6.32 29.16 7.80
N ALA A 697 7.06 29.05 6.70
CA ALA A 697 6.62 29.53 5.39
C ALA A 697 5.45 28.71 4.80
N GLY A 698 5.44 27.39 5.04
CA GLY A 698 4.35 26.49 4.67
C GLY A 698 3.08 26.79 5.46
N PHE A 699 3.21 26.99 6.78
CA PHE A 699 2.13 27.38 7.67
C PHE A 699 1.56 28.76 7.30
N ALA A 700 2.40 29.77 7.06
CA ALA A 700 1.95 31.10 6.65
C ALA A 700 1.10 31.10 5.36
N LYS A 701 1.29 30.11 4.47
CA LYS A 701 0.58 29.96 3.19
C LYS A 701 -0.64 29.03 3.29
N TRP A 702 -0.47 27.89 3.95
CA TRP A 702 -1.40 26.76 3.96
C TRP A 702 -1.83 26.35 5.38
N ALA A 703 -1.88 27.31 6.31
CA ALA A 703 -2.35 27.09 7.68
C ALA A 703 -3.67 26.28 7.75
N PRO A 704 -3.76 25.27 8.64
CA PRO A 704 -5.00 24.61 9.03
C PRO A 704 -5.90 25.55 9.85
N THR A 705 -6.53 26.52 9.17
CA THR A 705 -7.53 27.41 9.78
C THR A 705 -8.87 26.66 9.98
N PRO A 706 -9.72 27.07 10.93
CA PRO A 706 -10.99 26.37 11.22
C PRO A 706 -11.89 26.19 10.00
N GLU A 707 -11.90 27.15 9.07
CA GLU A 707 -12.72 27.15 7.86
C GLU A 707 -12.21 26.10 6.86
N ARG A 708 -10.89 26.04 6.66
CA ARG A 708 -10.23 25.04 5.79
C ARG A 708 -10.38 23.62 6.35
N LEU A 709 -10.31 23.48 7.68
CA LEU A 709 -10.51 22.21 8.38
C LEU A 709 -11.98 21.74 8.32
N ALA A 710 -12.95 22.66 8.45
CA ALA A 710 -14.37 22.37 8.29
C ALA A 710 -14.69 21.88 6.87
N GLU A 711 -14.10 22.51 5.84
CA GLU A 711 -14.19 22.08 4.44
C GLU A 711 -13.61 20.68 4.19
N LEU A 712 -12.43 20.36 4.76
CA LEU A 712 -11.84 19.02 4.67
C LEU A 712 -12.70 17.97 5.40
N THR A 713 -13.21 18.30 6.57
CA THR A 713 -14.10 17.41 7.36
C THR A 713 -15.43 17.18 6.66
N ALA A 714 -15.97 18.21 5.98
CA ALA A 714 -17.18 18.08 5.16
C ALA A 714 -16.97 17.16 3.94
N ALA A 715 -15.77 17.15 3.36
CA ALA A 715 -15.43 16.34 2.20
C ALA A 715 -15.37 14.81 2.47
N TYR A 716 -15.27 14.41 3.74
CA TYR A 716 -15.35 13.02 4.18
C TYR A 716 -16.78 12.47 4.27
N ARG A 717 -17.80 13.34 4.39
CA ARG A 717 -19.20 12.89 4.51
C ARG A 717 -19.63 12.22 3.20
N PRO A 718 -20.16 10.98 3.23
CA PRO A 718 -20.66 10.33 2.02
C PRO A 718 -21.70 11.21 1.32
N SER A 719 -21.53 11.43 0.03
CA SER A 719 -22.45 12.29 -0.74
C SER A 719 -23.80 11.58 -0.92
N LEU A 720 -24.72 11.80 0.02
CA LEU A 720 -26.12 11.44 -0.09
C LEU A 720 -26.69 12.10 -1.36
N SER A 721 -26.83 11.30 -2.42
CA SER A 721 -27.30 11.69 -3.75
C SER A 721 -26.40 12.65 -4.56
N ARG A 722 -25.31 12.14 -5.14
CA ARG A 722 -24.81 12.62 -6.47
C ARG A 722 -25.30 11.74 -7.63
N THR A 723 -26.54 11.21 -7.52
CA THR A 723 -27.29 10.66 -8.66
C THR A 723 -28.24 11.73 -9.20
N SER A 724 -28.12 12.01 -10.51
CA SER A 724 -28.76 13.11 -11.27
C SER A 724 -28.07 14.49 -11.19
N SER A 725 -28.31 15.30 -12.24
CA SER A 725 -27.87 16.69 -12.47
C SER A 725 -26.39 17.05 -12.21
N LEU A 726 -25.48 16.47 -13.01
CA LEU A 726 -24.45 17.31 -13.65
C LEU A 726 -24.89 17.57 -15.10
N SER A 727 -25.62 18.68 -15.28
CA SER A 727 -26.17 19.08 -16.57
C SER A 727 -25.04 19.52 -17.51
N SER A 728 -24.82 18.77 -18.59
CA SER A 728 -23.94 19.22 -19.67
C SER A 728 -24.50 20.54 -20.25
N PRO A 729 -23.67 21.55 -20.56
CA PRO A 729 -24.11 22.67 -21.37
C PRO A 729 -24.51 22.13 -22.75
N GLY A 730 -25.80 22.24 -23.08
CA GLY A 730 -26.33 21.75 -24.35
C GLY A 730 -25.76 22.53 -25.55
N PRO A 731 -25.73 21.93 -26.75
CA PRO A 731 -25.36 22.65 -27.96
C PRO A 731 -26.34 23.81 -28.20
N ALA A 732 -25.82 24.94 -28.69
CA ALA A 732 -26.63 26.13 -28.93
C ALA A 732 -27.78 25.86 -29.91
N HIS A 733 -28.98 26.30 -29.56
CA HIS A 733 -30.16 26.21 -30.42
C HIS A 733 -29.97 27.07 -31.69
N ILE A 734 -29.94 26.43 -32.85
CA ILE A 734 -30.04 27.12 -34.14
C ILE A 734 -31.53 27.27 -34.47
N SER A 735 -32.04 28.50 -34.40
CA SER A 735 -33.40 28.81 -34.86
C SER A 735 -33.44 28.96 -36.39
N PRO A 736 -34.39 28.32 -37.10
CA PRO A 736 -34.41 28.34 -38.56
C PRO A 736 -35.12 29.58 -39.14
N GLY A 737 -34.34 30.51 -39.67
CA GLY A 737 -34.70 31.39 -40.80
C GLY A 737 -35.54 32.64 -40.52
N ASP A 738 -35.08 33.77 -41.08
CA ASP A 738 -35.86 34.47 -42.11
C ASP A 738 -34.89 35.08 -43.16
N ARG A 739 -35.41 35.76 -44.19
CA ARG A 739 -34.70 36.14 -45.43
C ARG A 739 -34.29 37.63 -45.57
N ASP A 740 -33.49 37.84 -46.61
CA ASP A 740 -33.33 39.06 -47.45
C ASP A 740 -32.32 40.17 -47.06
N SER A 741 -31.99 40.98 -48.08
CA SER A 741 -31.21 42.24 -48.08
C SER A 741 -29.67 42.17 -48.25
N ALA A 742 -29.31 41.79 -49.48
CA ALA A 742 -28.06 41.93 -50.24
C ALA A 742 -27.09 43.14 -50.01
N HIS A 743 -25.84 42.93 -50.49
CA HIS A 743 -24.75 43.90 -50.78
C HIS A 743 -24.01 44.51 -49.57
N LYS A 744 -22.74 44.97 -49.67
CA LYS A 744 -21.80 45.14 -50.81
C LYS A 744 -20.33 44.83 -50.38
N ALA A 745 -19.34 44.99 -51.27
CA ALA A 745 -17.96 44.50 -51.08
C ALA A 745 -16.87 45.61 -51.08
N GLY A 746 -15.65 45.25 -50.61
CA GLY A 746 -14.39 46.01 -50.70
C GLY A 746 -13.79 46.38 -49.33
N ASP A 747 -12.47 46.48 -49.12
CA ASP A 747 -11.31 46.02 -49.92
C ASP A 747 -10.07 45.84 -49.00
N ARG A 748 -8.92 45.45 -49.58
CA ARG A 748 -7.49 45.49 -49.15
C ARG A 748 -7.06 46.51 -48.06
N THR A 749 -5.90 46.41 -47.38
CA THR A 749 -4.62 45.72 -47.70
C THR A 749 -3.78 45.32 -46.46
N GLN A 750 -2.62 44.70 -46.70
CA GLN A 750 -1.62 44.12 -45.78
C GLN A 750 -0.68 45.14 -45.07
N SER A 751 0.07 44.66 -44.06
CA SER A 751 1.50 44.99 -43.73
C SER A 751 1.88 46.42 -43.28
N SER A 752 2.96 46.67 -42.51
CA SER A 752 3.92 45.80 -41.77
C SER A 752 4.73 46.58 -40.72
N VAL A 753 5.13 45.86 -39.65
CA VAL A 753 6.38 45.96 -38.84
C VAL A 753 7.33 47.15 -39.08
N MET A 754 7.63 47.94 -38.03
CA MET A 754 8.96 48.06 -37.38
C MET A 754 9.04 49.16 -36.30
N SER A 755 9.90 48.96 -35.30
CA SER A 755 10.34 49.98 -34.33
C SER A 755 11.51 50.82 -34.89
N PRO A 756 11.91 51.91 -34.21
CA PRO A 756 13.20 51.83 -33.51
C PRO A 756 13.18 52.46 -32.09
N SER A 757 14.35 52.49 -31.47
CA SER A 757 14.68 52.97 -30.12
C SER A 757 15.05 54.46 -30.05
N ASP A 758 15.05 55.07 -28.85
CA ASP A 758 16.27 55.41 -28.07
C ASP A 758 16.07 56.54 -27.03
N HIS A 759 16.63 56.34 -25.83
CA HIS A 759 17.11 57.35 -24.84
C HIS A 759 16.14 58.49 -24.34
N ASP A 760 16.31 59.14 -23.16
CA ASP A 760 17.47 59.19 -22.26
C ASP A 760 17.16 59.52 -20.76
N ASN A 761 18.13 59.17 -19.90
CA ASN A 761 18.58 59.82 -18.64
C ASN A 761 17.65 60.41 -17.53
N ASN A 762 17.63 59.70 -16.37
CA ASN A 762 18.36 60.05 -15.11
C ASN A 762 17.76 60.89 -13.94
N ASN A 763 18.05 60.42 -12.71
CA ASN A 763 18.09 61.13 -11.40
C ASN A 763 16.76 61.64 -10.75
N ASN A 764 16.62 61.77 -9.41
CA ASN A 764 17.55 61.59 -8.27
C ASN A 764 16.84 61.25 -6.94
N ASN A 765 17.60 60.68 -5.97
CA ASN A 765 17.49 60.71 -4.48
C ASN A 765 16.14 60.80 -3.69
N GLY A 766 16.05 60.04 -2.59
CA GLY A 766 15.18 60.32 -1.43
C GLY A 766 15.06 59.16 -0.44
N SER A 767 15.39 59.34 0.85
CA SER A 767 15.54 58.24 1.83
C SER A 767 14.72 58.38 3.13
N THR A 768 14.66 57.27 3.88
CA THR A 768 14.58 57.17 5.37
C THR A 768 13.27 57.53 6.13
N SER A 769 12.55 56.45 6.50
CA SER A 769 12.22 56.02 7.89
C SER A 769 11.12 56.66 8.78
N SER A 770 10.58 55.78 9.64
CA SER A 770 9.93 55.97 10.97
C SER A 770 8.47 56.43 11.11
N SER A 771 7.73 55.61 11.87
CA SER A 771 6.39 55.75 12.48
C SER A 771 6.47 56.54 13.83
N PRO A 772 5.43 56.62 14.71
CA PRO A 772 4.04 56.12 14.67
C PRO A 772 2.92 57.06 15.23
N GLN A 773 1.70 56.50 15.32
CA GLN A 773 0.65 56.71 16.35
C GLN A 773 -0.34 57.91 16.35
N ASP A 774 -1.55 57.55 16.85
CA ASP A 774 -2.71 58.33 17.33
C ASP A 774 -3.78 58.83 16.32
N LYS A 775 -5.08 58.88 16.65
CA LYS A 775 -5.97 58.12 17.59
C LYS A 775 -7.43 58.63 17.42
N LEU A 776 -8.45 57.82 17.77
CA LEU A 776 -9.85 58.24 18.09
C LEU A 776 -10.69 58.84 16.91
N ALA A 777 -12.04 58.82 16.87
CA ALA A 777 -13.04 58.07 17.65
C ALA A 777 -14.47 57.99 16.99
N VAL A 778 -15.11 56.83 17.15
CA VAL A 778 -16.52 56.58 17.59
C VAL A 778 -17.76 57.08 16.80
N THR A 779 -18.55 56.11 16.31
CA THR A 779 -20.01 55.85 16.56
C THR A 779 -20.35 54.53 15.84
N GLU A 780 -20.93 53.46 16.42
CA GLU A 780 -22.16 53.22 17.23
C GLU A 780 -23.48 53.52 16.51
N GLY A 781 -24.52 52.65 16.48
CA GLY A 781 -24.74 51.32 17.10
C GLY A 781 -25.40 50.31 16.12
N GLN A 782 -25.52 49.01 16.42
CA GLN A 782 -26.58 48.34 17.24
C GLN A 782 -28.02 48.49 16.68
N SER A 783 -28.91 47.49 16.72
CA SER A 783 -28.87 46.05 17.04
C SER A 783 -30.14 45.38 16.43
N LEU A 784 -30.16 44.08 16.12
CA LEU A 784 -30.37 42.94 17.02
C LEU A 784 -29.99 41.63 16.33
#